data_AF-A0A5D2JC05-F1
#
_entry.id   AF-A0A5D2JC05-F1
#
_cell.length_a   1.000
_cell.length_b   1.000
_cell.length_c   1.000
_cell.angle_alpha   90.00
_cell.angle_beta   90.00
_cell.angle_gamma   90.00
#
_symmetry.space_group_name_H-M   'P 1'
#
loop_
_entity.id
_entity.type
_entity.pdbx_description
1 polymer ?
#
loop_
_entity_poly.entity_id
_entity_poly.type
_entity_poly.pdbx_seq_one_letter_code
_entity_poly.pdbx_strand_id
1 'polypeptide(L)'
;MEIWTRNPQEILAFENLSGLQFYKCSSLKYIFTPSMLLSLNQLESIEVEDCSSMEEVVREEEEAMTHKFTFLSLRSVTIESCSNLTNFHWGSQALEFPELSKIRIAECPKMTAFSSSVSRESGDASENVVGKGGIYDNTATFFSNKVVIPRLKSLDLSSINIHKIWHHSSSPYIGFLNFLRVKRCHNLKYLFPSFLAKDLVQLQFLRISDCNMMEQAIFTDGLVEEHQGRNQMFFSNLHSLWLKDLPKLTSLCFENYFEYHCLADLALRYCPLLKTFISTCVPGDEPQIGQHVQVVFPSLKKLQIQNCDSLEEIIELQGLIPDESQSTTAAQSIVAETVTTKFVFPKLIYPRLCKVPRLKSFYSRMHTTQWPSLKQMDIIECPKVQIFTRQCPVSQVGISNQQPLFCVNEDTFPVLEELTLKTNDLVKGICDEQLSLQCFQNLKLLNLHCFLKRSTTLPYCFIRSLPTLQKLVIKNASISEIVRSEGLSDEERHTSAFYQLKELSLTQLPELTLKTFKPSLLSFKNLTTLEVSRCHGFITLIACSTAKCLTLLERLSIDDCEMIEEIIACEAEEIQGGIVFPKLKYLQLSCLPCLASFSLAHHSLEFPVLLMVTVTKCPQMRNFCQGDLSTPRLEQMRLTRDEEGELQWEGDLNTTIKHMFDEMNVQNSEVTEVTDQLPKLE
;
A
#
# COMPACT_ATOMS: atom_id res chain seq x y z
N MET A 1 15.98 45.01 7.25
CA MET A 1 15.27 45.56 8.43
C MET A 1 15.76 44.76 9.62
N GLU A 2 16.30 45.43 10.63
CA GLU A 2 16.63 44.82 11.92
C GLU A 2 15.43 45.05 12.85
N ILE A 3 14.98 44.02 13.58
CA ILE A 3 13.88 44.18 14.54
C ILE A 3 14.34 45.04 15.73
N TRP A 4 15.58 44.84 16.15
CA TRP A 4 16.17 45.46 17.32
C TRP A 4 17.34 46.33 16.89
N THR A 5 17.15 47.65 16.88
CA THR A 5 18.24 48.61 16.55
C THR A 5 19.17 48.87 17.74
N ARG A 6 18.85 48.36 18.93
CA ARG A 6 19.66 48.36 20.18
C ARG A 6 19.33 47.13 21.03
N ASN A 7 20.18 46.80 22.01
CA ASN A 7 19.95 45.71 22.96
C ASN A 7 18.57 45.88 23.64
N PRO A 8 17.67 44.88 23.63
CA PRO A 8 16.37 44.93 24.29
C PRO A 8 16.44 45.31 25.77
N GLN A 9 17.59 45.06 26.42
CA GLN A 9 17.86 45.49 27.80
C GLN A 9 17.74 47.02 28.00
N GLU A 10 18.00 47.83 26.97
CA GLU A 10 17.95 49.30 27.08
C GLU A 10 16.58 49.90 26.79
N ILE A 11 15.64 49.14 26.19
CA ILE A 11 14.39 49.71 25.65
C ILE A 11 13.13 48.99 26.18
N LEU A 12 13.12 47.66 26.26
CA LEU A 12 11.92 46.87 26.54
C LEU A 12 12.33 45.62 27.31
N ALA A 13 12.33 45.68 28.65
CA ALA A 13 12.53 44.50 29.48
C ALA A 13 11.36 43.53 29.29
N PHE A 14 11.45 42.64 28.29
CA PHE A 14 10.44 41.65 27.94
C PHE A 14 10.45 40.46 28.91
N GLU A 15 10.27 40.74 30.20
CA GLU A 15 10.38 39.71 31.24
C GLU A 15 9.31 38.62 31.12
N ASN A 16 8.16 38.91 30.51
CA ASN A 16 7.02 37.98 30.38
C ASN A 16 6.78 37.46 28.96
N LEU A 17 7.72 37.67 28.02
CA LEU A 17 7.52 37.26 26.63
C LEU A 17 7.75 35.75 26.47
N SER A 18 6.66 35.01 26.26
CA SER A 18 6.67 33.54 26.17
C SER A 18 6.67 32.98 24.75
N GLY A 19 6.32 33.77 23.73
CA GLY A 19 6.26 33.31 22.36
C GLY A 19 6.57 34.41 21.35
N LEU A 20 7.29 34.05 20.30
CA LEU A 20 7.62 34.93 19.18
C LEU A 20 7.22 34.28 17.87
N GLN A 21 6.43 34.99 17.07
CA GLN A 21 5.95 34.55 15.77
C GLN A 21 6.32 35.58 14.70
N PHE A 22 6.93 35.12 13.61
CA PHE A 22 7.32 35.92 12.47
C PHE A 22 6.71 35.32 11.21
N TYR A 23 5.81 36.06 10.56
CA TYR A 23 5.12 35.62 9.36
C TYR A 23 5.37 36.60 8.22
N LYS A 24 5.88 36.11 7.08
CA LYS A 24 6.10 36.90 5.86
C LYS A 24 6.97 38.15 6.07
N CYS A 25 7.95 38.08 6.97
CA CYS A 25 8.90 39.17 7.22
C CYS A 25 10.02 39.20 6.16
N SER A 26 9.71 39.63 4.93
CA SER A 26 10.61 39.54 3.76
C SER A 26 11.84 40.46 3.76
N SER A 27 12.07 41.24 4.81
CA SER A 27 13.27 42.07 4.97
C SER A 27 14.09 41.73 6.21
N LEU A 28 13.63 40.73 6.97
CA LEU A 28 14.24 40.29 8.21
C LEU A 28 15.41 39.36 7.90
N LYS A 29 16.61 39.71 8.36
CA LYS A 29 17.82 38.90 8.15
C LYS A 29 18.14 37.97 9.33
N TYR A 30 17.92 38.45 10.55
CA TYR A 30 18.11 37.72 11.80
C TYR A 30 17.13 38.18 12.87
N ILE A 31 16.84 37.35 13.88
CA ILE A 31 15.90 37.69 14.95
C ILE A 31 16.64 38.20 16.19
N PHE A 32 17.70 37.50 16.61
CA PHE A 32 18.41 37.80 17.85
C PHE A 32 19.91 37.99 17.60
N THR A 33 20.53 38.73 18.50
CA THR A 33 21.94 38.59 18.80
C THR A 33 22.10 37.96 20.19
N PRO A 34 23.26 37.34 20.51
CA PRO A 34 23.39 36.62 21.77
C PRO A 34 23.18 37.46 23.04
N SER A 35 23.58 38.73 23.05
CA SER A 35 23.31 39.65 24.17
C SER A 35 21.81 39.78 24.50
N MET A 36 20.94 39.65 23.49
CA MET A 36 19.48 39.71 23.64
C MET A 36 18.92 38.49 24.37
N LEU A 37 19.57 37.32 24.22
CA LEU A 37 19.10 36.07 24.81
C LEU A 37 19.12 36.10 26.34
N LEU A 38 20.00 36.90 26.95
CA LEU A 38 20.07 37.09 28.41
C LEU A 38 18.79 37.73 29.00
N SER A 39 18.00 38.42 28.17
CA SER A 39 16.77 39.10 28.57
C SER A 39 15.49 38.29 28.31
N LEU A 40 15.59 37.20 27.54
CA LEU A 40 14.44 36.40 27.07
C LEU A 40 14.30 35.10 27.86
N ASN A 41 14.45 35.19 29.18
CA ASN A 41 14.50 34.01 30.06
C ASN A 41 13.19 33.21 30.11
N GLN A 42 12.05 33.83 29.79
CA GLN A 42 10.73 33.17 29.76
C GLN A 42 10.28 32.73 28.36
N LEU A 43 11.10 32.90 27.32
CA LEU A 43 10.70 32.57 25.95
C LEU A 43 10.55 31.06 25.79
N GLU A 44 9.32 30.60 25.57
CA GLU A 44 8.96 29.18 25.44
C GLU A 44 8.86 28.71 23.98
N SER A 45 8.56 29.61 23.03
CA SER A 45 8.37 29.25 21.63
C SER A 45 8.87 30.29 20.63
N ILE A 46 9.49 29.80 19.55
CA ILE A 46 9.87 30.59 18.37
C ILE A 46 9.22 29.95 17.14
N GLU A 47 8.50 30.75 16.37
CA GLU A 47 7.87 30.36 15.12
C GLU A 47 8.22 31.35 14.01
N VAL A 48 8.75 30.85 12.91
CA VAL A 48 9.14 31.65 11.76
C VAL A 48 8.58 31.00 10.50
N GLU A 49 7.78 31.72 9.74
CA GLU A 49 7.13 31.22 8.53
C GLU A 49 7.24 32.26 7.40
N ASP A 50 7.55 31.78 6.19
CA ASP A 50 7.62 32.58 4.96
C ASP A 50 8.59 33.79 5.03
N CYS A 51 9.63 33.72 5.86
CA CYS A 51 10.64 34.78 6.01
C CYS A 51 11.81 34.58 5.04
N SER A 52 11.60 34.93 3.77
CA SER A 52 12.53 34.60 2.67
C SER A 52 13.91 35.26 2.74
N SER A 53 14.07 36.41 3.41
CA SER A 53 15.37 37.08 3.56
C SER A 53 16.16 36.67 4.80
N MET A 54 15.61 35.80 5.64
CA MET A 54 16.27 35.36 6.87
C MET A 54 17.46 34.48 6.54
N GLU A 55 18.64 34.83 7.06
CA GLU A 55 19.90 34.11 6.85
C GLU A 55 20.24 33.23 8.08
N GLU A 56 19.99 33.76 9.27
CA GLU A 56 20.17 33.09 10.57
C GLU A 56 19.07 33.49 11.57
N VAL A 57 18.78 32.69 12.59
CA VAL A 57 17.88 33.11 13.70
C VAL A 57 18.65 33.94 14.72
N VAL A 58 19.85 33.47 15.08
CA VAL A 58 20.79 34.12 15.99
C VAL A 58 22.07 34.49 15.25
N ARG A 59 22.42 35.77 15.24
CA ARG A 59 23.62 36.32 14.60
C ARG A 59 24.71 36.64 15.64
N GLU A 60 25.95 36.22 15.39
CA GLU A 60 27.12 36.51 16.25
C GLU A 60 27.40 38.02 16.38
N GLU A 61 27.90 38.44 17.55
CA GLU A 61 28.34 39.80 17.86
C GLU A 61 29.87 39.86 17.96
N GLU A 62 30.49 40.94 17.46
CA GLU A 62 31.96 41.09 17.39
C GLU A 62 32.66 41.12 18.77
N GLU A 63 31.96 41.44 19.87
CA GLU A 63 32.53 41.62 21.21
C GLU A 63 32.20 40.48 22.20
N ALA A 64 31.71 39.33 21.72
CA ALA A 64 31.24 38.27 22.60
C ALA A 64 32.38 37.53 23.33
N MET A 65 32.61 37.86 24.61
CA MET A 65 33.47 37.10 25.51
C MET A 65 32.99 35.65 25.62
N THR A 66 33.78 34.67 25.14
CA THR A 66 33.97 33.23 25.49
C THR A 66 32.89 32.39 26.22
N HIS A 67 31.66 32.86 26.40
CA HIS A 67 30.64 32.23 27.23
C HIS A 67 29.64 31.45 26.35
N LYS A 68 29.19 30.33 26.90
CA LYS A 68 28.10 29.49 26.38
C LYS A 68 26.77 30.25 26.52
N PHE A 69 25.88 30.13 25.54
CA PHE A 69 24.53 30.70 25.61
C PHE A 69 23.48 29.65 25.91
N THR A 70 22.52 30.03 26.74
CA THR A 70 21.47 29.12 27.21
C THR A 70 20.10 29.74 26.98
N PHE A 71 19.25 29.02 26.25
CA PHE A 71 17.82 29.32 26.17
C PHE A 71 17.09 28.61 27.31
N LEU A 72 16.92 29.28 28.45
CA LEU A 72 16.46 28.66 29.71
C LEU A 72 15.09 27.97 29.60
N SER A 73 14.11 28.63 29.00
CA SER A 73 12.72 28.15 28.96
C SER A 73 12.22 27.72 27.60
N LEU A 74 13.05 27.76 26.54
CA LEU A 74 12.59 27.48 25.18
C LEU A 74 12.19 26.01 25.05
N ARG A 75 10.92 25.75 24.70
CA ARG A 75 10.31 24.42 24.59
C ARG A 75 10.11 23.97 23.15
N SER A 76 9.90 24.92 22.23
CA SER A 76 9.59 24.64 20.83
C SER A 76 10.23 25.64 19.86
N VAL A 77 10.81 25.12 18.77
CA VAL A 77 11.26 25.92 17.63
C VAL A 77 10.59 25.37 16.36
N THR A 78 9.91 26.24 15.62
CA THR A 78 9.30 25.95 14.32
C THR A 78 9.80 26.95 13.29
N ILE A 79 10.39 26.46 12.19
CA ILE A 79 10.81 27.30 11.08
C ILE A 79 10.33 26.68 9.77
N GLU A 80 9.50 27.39 9.01
CA GLU A 80 8.93 26.92 7.76
C GLU A 80 9.15 27.93 6.62
N SER A 81 9.41 27.43 5.41
CA SER A 81 9.45 28.24 4.17
C SER A 81 10.47 29.40 4.18
N CYS A 82 11.57 29.27 4.92
CA CYS A 82 12.63 30.28 4.97
C CYS A 82 13.76 29.95 3.99
N SER A 83 13.63 30.46 2.75
CA SER A 83 14.46 30.04 1.61
C SER A 83 15.94 30.45 1.68
N ASN A 84 16.29 31.51 2.42
CA ASN A 84 17.67 31.93 2.63
C ASN A 84 18.30 31.44 3.92
N LEU A 85 17.54 30.76 4.79
CA LEU A 85 18.04 30.33 6.09
C LEU A 85 19.16 29.31 5.91
N THR A 86 20.34 29.64 6.45
CA THR A 86 21.52 28.77 6.38
C THR A 86 21.72 27.99 7.67
N ASN A 87 21.56 28.65 8.82
CA ASN A 87 21.72 28.05 10.15
C ASN A 87 20.70 28.64 11.15
N PHE A 88 20.46 27.95 12.27
CA PHE A 88 19.75 28.58 13.41
C PHE A 88 20.67 29.60 14.08
N HIS A 89 21.93 29.25 14.30
CA HIS A 89 22.96 30.15 14.83
C HIS A 89 24.21 30.12 13.97
N TRP A 90 24.66 31.30 13.57
CA TRP A 90 25.95 31.49 12.93
C TRP A 90 26.89 32.11 13.96
N GLY A 91 27.73 31.29 14.60
CA GLY A 91 28.66 31.77 15.61
C GLY A 91 29.52 30.68 16.25
N SER A 92 30.65 31.10 16.81
CA SER A 92 31.66 30.24 17.45
C SER A 92 31.22 29.66 18.80
N GLN A 93 30.20 30.24 19.43
CA GLN A 93 29.76 29.94 20.78
C GLN A 93 28.85 28.71 20.89
N ALA A 94 28.90 28.04 22.04
CA ALA A 94 28.07 26.87 22.33
C ALA A 94 26.64 27.28 22.72
N LEU A 95 25.66 26.51 22.24
CA LEU A 95 24.24 26.70 22.53
C LEU A 95 23.71 25.56 23.39
N GLU A 96 22.97 25.92 24.43
CA GLU A 96 22.27 24.98 25.29
C GLU A 96 20.79 25.31 25.39
N PHE A 97 19.97 24.27 25.31
CA PHE A 97 18.53 24.35 25.38
C PHE A 97 17.98 23.35 26.42
N PRO A 98 18.00 23.69 27.72
CA PRO A 98 17.66 22.74 28.79
C PRO A 98 16.23 22.17 28.69
N GLU A 99 15.29 22.97 28.19
CA GLU A 99 13.86 22.65 28.13
C GLU A 99 13.32 22.34 26.71
N LEU A 100 14.17 22.43 25.68
CA LEU A 100 13.73 22.31 24.28
C LEU A 100 13.33 20.86 23.97
N SER A 101 12.06 20.70 23.63
CA SER A 101 11.42 19.40 23.45
C SER A 101 10.99 19.15 22.00
N LYS A 102 10.78 20.20 21.21
CA LYS A 102 10.27 20.10 19.83
C LYS A 102 11.06 21.01 18.91
N ILE A 103 11.58 20.44 17.82
CA ILE A 103 12.18 21.18 16.71
C ILE A 103 11.49 20.74 15.43
N ARG A 104 11.02 21.72 14.67
CA ARG A 104 10.49 21.53 13.33
C ARG A 104 11.12 22.51 12.36
N ILE A 105 11.72 21.99 11.30
CA ILE A 105 12.27 22.80 10.21
C ILE A 105 11.79 22.22 8.89
N ALA A 106 11.07 23.03 8.11
CA ALA A 106 10.49 22.63 6.84
C ALA A 106 10.79 23.64 5.73
N GLU A 107 11.02 23.16 4.51
CA GLU A 107 11.14 24.00 3.30
C GLU A 107 12.21 25.10 3.45
N CYS A 108 13.35 24.75 4.06
CA CYS A 108 14.52 25.61 4.24
C CYS A 108 15.73 25.04 3.45
N PRO A 109 15.76 25.17 2.11
CA PRO A 109 16.67 24.43 1.24
C PRO A 109 18.15 24.84 1.36
N LYS A 110 18.46 26.02 1.89
CA LYS A 110 19.85 26.44 2.13
C LYS A 110 20.38 26.02 3.50
N MET A 111 19.52 25.46 4.36
CA MET A 111 19.92 25.11 5.71
C MET A 111 20.79 23.86 5.72
N THR A 112 22.01 23.98 6.26
CA THR A 112 22.98 22.87 6.31
C THR A 112 23.34 22.45 7.73
N ALA A 113 23.27 23.37 8.70
CA ALA A 113 23.53 23.08 10.10
C ALA A 113 22.56 23.81 11.03
N PHE A 114 22.38 23.31 12.25
CA PHE A 114 21.70 24.07 13.31
C PHE A 114 22.63 25.16 13.85
N SER A 115 23.90 24.85 14.10
CA SER A 115 24.92 25.84 14.47
C SER A 115 26.24 25.58 13.75
N SER A 116 26.84 26.62 13.17
CA SER A 116 28.17 26.56 12.53
C SER A 116 28.97 27.84 12.76
N SER A 117 30.30 27.76 12.62
CA SER A 117 31.25 28.86 12.83
C SER A 117 32.33 28.97 11.74
N VAL A 118 32.15 28.34 10.57
CA VAL A 118 33.19 28.30 9.53
C VAL A 118 33.23 29.64 8.78
N SER A 119 34.35 30.34 8.86
CA SER A 119 34.60 31.65 8.24
C SER A 119 34.48 31.62 6.71
N ARG A 120 33.79 32.61 6.14
CA ARG A 120 33.89 32.96 4.70
C ARG A 120 35.23 33.65 4.44
N GLU A 121 36.33 32.91 4.48
CA GLU A 121 37.60 33.37 3.92
C GLU A 121 38.04 32.43 2.80
N SER A 122 37.50 32.69 1.62
CA SER A 122 38.17 32.70 0.32
C SER A 122 37.09 32.55 -0.74
N GLY A 123 36.97 33.57 -1.58
CA GLY A 123 36.18 33.45 -2.80
C GLY A 123 36.85 32.44 -3.71
N ASP A 124 36.24 31.28 -3.87
CA ASP A 124 36.18 30.65 -5.18
C ASP A 124 34.89 29.84 -5.28
N ALA A 125 34.04 30.28 -6.19
CA ALA A 125 32.93 29.49 -6.68
C ALA A 125 33.52 28.39 -7.57
N SER A 126 33.15 27.14 -7.29
CA SER A 126 33.27 25.96 -8.17
C SER A 126 34.65 25.66 -8.77
N GLU A 127 35.25 24.55 -8.35
CA GLU A 127 35.68 23.41 -9.19
C GLU A 127 36.84 22.63 -8.56
N ASN A 128 36.70 21.31 -8.55
CA ASN A 128 37.76 20.31 -8.64
C ASN A 128 39.04 20.50 -7.81
N VAL A 129 39.12 19.82 -6.66
CA VAL A 129 40.41 19.35 -6.12
C VAL A 129 40.36 17.87 -5.82
N VAL A 130 40.80 17.06 -6.79
CA VAL A 130 41.33 15.73 -6.54
C VAL A 130 42.69 15.91 -5.87
N GLY A 131 42.70 15.88 -4.53
CA GLY A 131 43.91 15.85 -3.71
C GLY A 131 44.07 14.48 -3.06
N LYS A 132 45.09 13.73 -3.47
CA LYS A 132 45.51 12.47 -2.82
C LYS A 132 46.03 12.76 -1.40
N GLY A 133 45.50 12.03 -0.42
CA GLY A 133 46.16 11.74 0.86
C GLY A 133 45.53 12.36 2.10
N GLY A 134 44.98 11.52 2.97
CA GLY A 134 44.86 11.76 4.41
C GLY A 134 43.64 12.56 4.90
N ILE A 135 42.65 11.83 5.44
CA ILE A 135 41.69 12.16 6.50
C ILE A 135 41.52 13.67 6.80
N TYR A 136 40.50 14.30 6.20
CA TYR A 136 39.88 15.52 6.73
C TYR A 136 38.38 15.27 6.87
N ASP A 137 37.95 14.97 8.08
CA ASP A 137 36.54 14.88 8.47
C ASP A 137 36.00 16.31 8.65
N ASN A 138 35.69 16.97 7.53
CA ASN A 138 35.03 18.28 7.51
C ASN A 138 33.58 18.13 7.00
N THR A 139 32.89 17.06 7.41
CA THR A 139 31.47 16.87 7.08
C THR A 139 30.60 17.73 7.99
N ALA A 140 29.92 18.73 7.43
CA ALA A 140 28.90 19.51 8.13
C ALA A 140 27.80 18.60 8.71
N THR A 141 27.72 18.50 10.05
CA THR A 141 26.64 17.82 10.79
C THR A 141 25.58 18.84 11.20
N PHE A 142 24.32 18.43 11.21
CA PHE A 142 23.22 19.32 11.57
C PHE A 142 23.32 19.77 13.04
N PHE A 143 23.40 18.82 13.98
CA PHE A 143 23.79 19.09 15.35
C PHE A 143 25.30 18.88 15.49
N SER A 144 26.01 19.97 15.76
CA SER A 144 27.44 19.95 16.09
C SER A 144 27.65 19.68 17.58
N ASN A 145 28.90 19.40 17.97
CA ASN A 145 29.28 19.22 19.38
C ASN A 145 29.06 20.47 20.27
N LYS A 146 28.75 21.61 19.66
CA LYS A 146 28.46 22.87 20.35
C LYS A 146 26.98 23.03 20.72
N VAL A 147 26.10 22.10 20.32
CA VAL A 147 24.66 22.19 20.55
C VAL A 147 24.21 21.12 21.54
N VAL A 148 23.66 21.54 22.69
CA VAL A 148 23.21 20.65 23.76
C VAL A 148 21.69 20.77 23.96
N ILE A 149 20.95 19.69 23.70
CA ILE A 149 19.48 19.64 23.82
C ILE A 149 19.08 18.37 24.59
N PRO A 150 19.09 18.38 25.93
CA PRO A 150 18.93 17.18 26.74
C PRO A 150 17.50 16.62 26.80
N ARG A 151 16.48 17.37 26.36
CA ARG A 151 15.06 17.00 26.48
C ARG A 151 14.32 16.89 25.15
N LEU A 152 15.04 16.74 24.03
CA LEU A 152 14.44 16.67 22.70
C LEU A 152 13.53 15.43 22.58
N LYS A 153 12.22 15.66 22.40
CA LYS A 153 11.20 14.61 22.25
C LYS A 153 10.73 14.46 20.80
N SER A 154 10.73 15.53 20.02
CA SER A 154 10.21 15.57 18.66
C SER A 154 11.14 16.33 17.74
N LEU A 155 11.61 15.66 16.69
CA LEU A 155 12.43 16.24 15.64
C LEU A 155 11.76 15.99 14.27
N ASP A 156 11.50 17.07 13.55
CA ASP A 156 10.81 17.06 12.27
C ASP A 156 11.60 17.90 11.25
N LEU A 157 12.24 17.23 10.30
CA LEU A 157 13.09 17.85 9.28
C LEU A 157 12.51 17.55 7.91
N SER A 158 12.15 18.60 7.16
CA SER A 158 11.59 18.47 5.81
C SER A 158 12.27 19.41 4.82
N SER A 159 12.70 18.90 3.68
CA SER A 159 13.19 19.72 2.56
C SER A 159 14.35 20.65 2.96
N ILE A 160 15.33 20.10 3.68
CA ILE A 160 16.57 20.80 4.10
C ILE A 160 17.82 20.11 3.52
N ASN A 161 18.92 20.86 3.40
CA ASN A 161 20.14 20.41 2.74
C ASN A 161 21.17 19.84 3.74
N ILE A 162 20.81 18.73 4.39
CA ILE A 162 21.67 18.08 5.39
C ILE A 162 22.32 16.80 4.86
N HIS A 163 23.55 16.54 5.31
CA HIS A 163 24.31 15.32 5.00
C HIS A 163 24.39 14.33 6.16
N LYS A 164 24.43 14.85 7.40
CA LYS A 164 24.47 14.09 8.66
C LYS A 164 23.66 14.85 9.71
N ILE A 165 22.87 14.17 10.54
CA ILE A 165 22.10 14.84 11.61
C ILE A 165 22.94 14.98 12.88
N TRP A 166 23.65 13.93 13.28
CA TRP A 166 24.30 13.83 14.59
C TRP A 166 25.83 13.82 14.49
N HIS A 167 26.51 14.40 15.49
CA HIS A 167 27.97 14.38 15.62
C HIS A 167 28.47 13.16 16.43
N HIS A 168 29.67 12.66 16.10
CA HIS A 168 30.21 11.38 16.60
C HIS A 168 30.61 11.39 18.10
N SER A 169 31.06 12.52 18.64
CA SER A 169 31.68 12.60 19.98
C SER A 169 30.89 13.43 21.00
N SER A 170 29.77 14.02 20.61
CA SER A 170 28.94 14.88 21.47
C SER A 170 27.53 14.96 20.90
N SER A 171 26.77 13.87 21.02
CA SER A 171 25.36 13.91 20.64
C SER A 171 24.55 14.60 21.75
N PRO A 172 23.49 15.36 21.44
CA PRO A 172 22.46 15.65 22.41
C PRO A 172 21.97 14.34 23.04
N TYR A 173 21.52 14.38 24.30
CA TYR A 173 20.89 13.25 24.97
C TYR A 173 19.60 12.87 24.22
N ILE A 174 19.72 12.14 23.11
CA ILE A 174 18.61 11.66 22.27
C ILE A 174 17.77 10.59 22.97
N GLY A 175 18.12 10.24 24.21
CA GLY A 175 17.42 9.31 25.09
C GLY A 175 15.94 9.59 25.26
N PHE A 176 15.51 10.84 25.07
CA PHE A 176 14.12 11.27 25.19
C PHE A 176 13.37 11.39 23.85
N LEU A 177 14.04 11.10 22.73
CA LEU A 177 13.44 11.25 21.40
C LEU A 177 12.34 10.22 21.20
N ASN A 178 11.10 10.68 21.06
CA ASN A 178 9.91 9.87 20.84
C ASN A 178 9.51 9.87 19.35
N PHE A 179 9.57 11.04 18.72
CA PHE A 179 9.13 11.24 17.33
C PHE A 179 10.27 11.76 16.47
N LEU A 180 10.55 11.05 15.37
CA LEU A 180 11.47 11.50 14.34
C LEU A 180 10.83 11.39 12.96
N ARG A 181 10.74 12.53 12.26
CA ARG A 181 10.32 12.60 10.87
C ARG A 181 11.40 13.26 10.02
N VAL A 182 11.84 12.57 8.98
CA VAL A 182 12.74 13.10 7.97
C VAL A 182 12.09 12.97 6.60
N LYS A 183 11.89 14.09 5.91
CA LYS A 183 11.23 14.15 4.60
C LYS A 183 12.05 14.96 3.62
N ARG A 184 12.18 14.56 2.35
CA ARG A 184 12.80 15.40 1.30
C ARG A 184 14.22 15.90 1.62
N CYS A 185 14.94 15.21 2.50
CA CYS A 185 16.33 15.52 2.85
C CYS A 185 17.26 14.72 1.92
N HIS A 186 17.29 15.12 0.65
CA HIS A 186 17.81 14.27 -0.43
C HIS A 186 19.29 13.92 -0.32
N ASN A 187 20.09 14.71 0.42
CA ASN A 187 21.53 14.51 0.60
C ASN A 187 21.91 13.68 1.84
N LEU A 188 20.93 13.32 2.67
CA LEU A 188 21.14 12.53 3.88
C LEU A 188 21.37 11.05 3.50
N LYS A 189 22.56 10.53 3.84
CA LYS A 189 22.91 9.13 3.57
C LYS A 189 22.50 8.16 4.69
N TYR A 190 22.67 8.61 5.93
CA TYR A 190 22.46 7.81 7.14
C TYR A 190 21.68 8.63 8.16
N LEU A 191 20.79 7.98 8.92
CA LEU A 191 19.99 8.66 9.95
C LEU A 191 20.72 8.68 11.30
N PHE A 192 21.28 7.54 11.70
CA PHE A 192 21.98 7.37 12.97
C PHE A 192 23.32 6.64 12.77
N PRO A 193 24.39 7.09 13.44
CA PRO A 193 25.51 6.21 13.78
C PRO A 193 25.07 5.08 14.71
N SER A 194 25.66 3.90 14.57
CA SER A 194 25.34 2.71 15.39
C SER A 194 25.49 2.94 16.89
N PHE A 195 26.52 3.68 17.33
CA PHE A 195 26.77 3.95 18.75
C PHE A 195 25.65 4.78 19.43
N LEU A 196 24.85 5.53 18.67
CA LEU A 196 23.69 6.29 19.16
C LEU A 196 22.41 5.46 19.24
N ALA A 197 22.35 4.33 18.53
CA ALA A 197 21.15 3.52 18.49
C ALA A 197 20.74 3.04 19.89
N LYS A 198 21.70 2.77 20.79
CA LYS A 198 21.46 2.29 22.18
C LYS A 198 20.69 3.28 23.03
N ASP A 199 20.78 4.57 22.70
CA ASP A 199 20.11 5.62 23.46
C ASP A 199 18.67 5.82 22.96
N LEU A 200 18.28 5.32 21.79
CA LEU A 200 16.95 5.51 21.18
C LEU A 200 15.86 4.60 21.76
N VAL A 201 15.91 4.33 23.06
CA VAL A 201 14.95 3.44 23.75
C VAL A 201 13.55 4.02 23.86
N GLN A 202 13.38 5.35 23.79
CA GLN A 202 12.07 6.01 23.88
C GLN A 202 11.41 6.29 22.52
N LEU A 203 12.08 5.97 21.40
CA LEU A 203 11.55 6.28 20.07
C LEU A 203 10.32 5.43 19.76
N GLN A 204 9.16 6.08 19.57
CA GLN A 204 7.91 5.40 19.24
C GLN A 204 7.52 5.56 17.77
N PHE A 205 7.93 6.67 17.14
CA PHE A 205 7.56 6.98 15.76
C PHE A 205 8.80 7.35 14.94
N LEU A 206 9.09 6.54 13.92
CA LEU A 206 10.13 6.82 12.94
C LEU A 206 9.51 6.86 11.53
N ARG A 207 9.59 8.04 10.89
CA ARG A 207 9.11 8.23 9.53
C ARG A 207 10.17 8.86 8.64
N ILE A 208 10.57 8.14 7.61
CA ILE A 208 11.49 8.61 6.58
C ILE A 208 10.77 8.58 5.24
N SER A 209 10.76 9.71 4.52
CA SER A 209 10.13 9.77 3.21
C SER A 209 10.89 10.60 2.19
N ASP A 210 10.97 10.14 0.95
CA ASP A 210 11.48 10.93 -0.19
C ASP A 210 12.93 11.42 0.03
N CYS A 211 13.83 10.53 0.46
CA CYS A 211 15.25 10.82 0.74
C CYS A 211 16.14 10.02 -0.21
N ASN A 212 16.62 10.67 -1.27
CA ASN A 212 17.19 9.98 -2.45
C ASN A 212 18.56 9.35 -2.24
N MET A 213 19.38 9.94 -1.35
CA MET A 213 20.73 9.43 -1.04
C MET A 213 20.76 8.48 0.15
N MET A 214 19.62 8.20 0.80
CA MET A 214 19.60 7.36 1.99
C MET A 214 19.92 5.91 1.64
N GLU A 215 21.03 5.41 2.18
CA GLU A 215 21.54 4.06 1.95
C GLU A 215 21.13 3.12 3.09
N GLN A 216 21.24 3.59 4.33
CA GLN A 216 20.89 2.85 5.55
C GLN A 216 20.31 3.80 6.59
N ALA A 217 19.43 3.31 7.47
CA ALA A 217 18.97 4.11 8.61
C ALA A 217 20.05 4.20 9.68
N ILE A 218 20.63 3.06 10.07
CA ILE A 218 21.73 2.97 11.03
C ILE A 218 23.01 2.57 10.28
N PHE A 219 24.08 3.35 10.43
CA PHE A 219 25.39 3.09 9.83
C PHE A 219 26.43 2.73 10.90
N THR A 220 27.22 1.69 10.64
CA THR A 220 28.37 1.29 11.46
C THR A 220 29.65 1.79 10.81
N ASP A 221 30.45 2.57 11.54
CA ASP A 221 31.66 3.22 11.03
C ASP A 221 32.92 2.34 11.07
N GLY A 222 32.78 1.04 11.34
CA GLY A 222 33.89 0.08 11.36
C GLY A 222 34.86 0.27 12.53
N LEU A 223 34.55 1.14 13.50
CA LEU A 223 35.38 1.43 14.68
C LEU A 223 34.98 0.61 15.92
N VAL A 224 34.01 -0.30 15.80
CA VAL A 224 33.57 -1.14 16.92
C VAL A 224 34.40 -2.42 16.92
N GLU A 225 35.25 -2.58 17.93
CA GLU A 225 35.91 -3.86 18.23
C GLU A 225 34.85 -4.97 18.33
N GLU A 226 35.04 -6.05 17.57
CA GLU A 226 34.06 -7.12 17.26
C GLU A 226 33.48 -7.88 18.47
N HIS A 227 33.78 -7.50 19.72
CA HIS A 227 33.48 -8.29 20.91
C HIS A 227 32.65 -7.58 22.00
N GLN A 228 32.14 -6.36 21.76
CA GLN A 228 31.31 -5.65 22.75
C GLN A 228 30.01 -5.05 22.15
N GLY A 229 29.19 -5.88 21.49
CA GLY A 229 27.90 -5.43 20.96
C GLY A 229 26.81 -6.49 20.81
N ARG A 230 27.08 -7.75 21.18
CA ARG A 230 26.21 -8.91 20.85
C ARG A 230 24.79 -8.88 21.45
N ASN A 231 24.45 -7.95 22.35
CA ASN A 231 23.17 -7.91 23.07
C ASN A 231 22.72 -6.47 23.43
N GLN A 232 22.54 -5.57 22.45
CA GLN A 232 21.90 -4.26 22.72
C GLN A 232 20.59 -4.11 21.92
N MET A 233 19.49 -3.96 22.66
CA MET A 233 18.15 -3.74 22.10
C MET A 233 18.02 -2.28 21.65
N PHE A 234 18.04 -2.05 20.33
CA PHE A 234 17.67 -0.73 19.79
C PHE A 234 16.16 -0.71 19.46
N PHE A 235 15.51 0.44 19.58
CA PHE A 235 14.08 0.64 19.25
C PHE A 235 13.05 -0.17 20.06
N SER A 236 13.32 -0.50 21.33
CA SER A 236 12.43 -1.33 22.16
C SER A 236 10.98 -0.83 22.27
N ASN A 237 10.77 0.49 22.19
CA ASN A 237 9.44 1.12 22.26
C ASN A 237 8.90 1.61 20.90
N LEU A 238 9.47 1.18 19.77
CA LEU A 238 9.03 1.64 18.45
C LEU A 238 7.65 1.09 18.14
N HIS A 239 6.67 1.98 18.01
CA HIS A 239 5.28 1.65 17.70
C HIS A 239 5.00 1.72 16.20
N SER A 240 5.67 2.63 15.48
CA SER A 240 5.40 2.90 14.07
C SER A 240 6.69 3.16 13.28
N LEU A 241 6.90 2.37 12.21
CA LEU A 241 8.03 2.52 11.29
C LEU A 241 7.55 2.69 9.85
N TRP A 242 7.86 3.85 9.27
CA TRP A 242 7.38 4.24 7.94
C TRP A 242 8.56 4.64 7.07
N LEU A 243 8.87 3.81 6.08
CA LEU A 243 9.91 4.06 5.07
C LEU A 243 9.23 4.20 3.71
N LYS A 244 9.34 5.37 3.08
CA LYS A 244 8.68 5.67 1.80
C LYS A 244 9.59 6.38 0.81
N ASP A 245 9.58 5.98 -0.46
CA ASP A 245 10.31 6.67 -1.54
C ASP A 245 11.82 6.80 -1.21
N LEU A 246 12.47 5.66 -0.94
CA LEU A 246 13.89 5.58 -0.58
C LEU A 246 14.64 4.72 -1.62
N PRO A 247 15.04 5.32 -2.77
CA PRO A 247 15.54 4.57 -3.91
C PRO A 247 16.89 3.88 -3.67
N LYS A 248 17.71 4.37 -2.73
CA LYS A 248 19.04 3.82 -2.41
C LYS A 248 19.08 2.97 -1.15
N LEU A 249 17.97 2.81 -0.44
CA LEU A 249 17.93 2.08 0.83
C LEU A 249 18.19 0.59 0.59
N THR A 250 19.26 0.05 1.16
CA THR A 250 19.64 -1.38 1.02
C THR A 250 19.32 -2.20 2.26
N SER A 251 19.46 -1.62 3.45
CA SER A 251 19.11 -2.22 4.75
C SER A 251 18.77 -1.15 5.78
N LEU A 252 18.17 -1.55 6.91
CA LEU A 252 17.98 -0.66 8.06
C LEU A 252 19.21 -0.58 8.97
N CYS A 253 19.91 -1.70 9.19
CA CYS A 253 21.13 -1.82 9.99
C CYS A 253 21.92 -3.07 9.54
N PHE A 254 23.22 -3.11 9.84
CA PHE A 254 24.16 -4.19 9.48
C PHE A 254 24.02 -5.44 10.36
N GLU A 255 23.71 -5.27 11.65
CA GLU A 255 23.43 -6.35 12.61
C GLU A 255 22.10 -6.08 13.31
N ASN A 256 21.08 -6.87 13.00
CA ASN A 256 19.69 -6.63 13.42
C ASN A 256 19.31 -7.52 14.61
N TYR A 257 19.82 -7.23 15.82
CA TYR A 257 19.38 -7.89 17.06
C TYR A 257 18.01 -7.35 17.56
N PHE A 258 17.00 -7.28 16.69
CA PHE A 258 15.75 -6.59 16.98
C PHE A 258 14.60 -7.51 17.33
N GLU A 259 14.14 -7.42 18.58
CA GLU A 259 12.79 -7.81 18.95
C GLU A 259 11.90 -6.56 18.92
N TYR A 260 11.14 -6.39 17.83
CA TYR A 260 10.19 -5.28 17.65
C TYR A 260 8.91 -5.52 18.47
N HIS A 261 9.02 -5.60 19.79
CA HIS A 261 7.91 -5.97 20.68
C HIS A 261 6.72 -5.01 20.61
N CYS A 262 6.98 -3.72 20.47
CA CYS A 262 5.96 -2.67 20.47
C CYS A 262 5.46 -2.29 19.07
N LEU A 263 6.09 -2.79 17.99
CA LEU A 263 5.80 -2.34 16.63
C LEU A 263 4.39 -2.76 16.22
N ALA A 264 3.51 -1.76 16.07
CA ALA A 264 2.12 -1.93 15.70
C ALA A 264 1.89 -1.68 14.20
N ASP A 265 2.63 -0.75 13.60
CA ASP A 265 2.48 -0.36 12.21
C ASP A 265 3.84 -0.39 11.49
N LEU A 266 3.95 -1.22 10.45
CA LEU A 266 5.12 -1.29 9.56
C LEU A 266 4.71 -0.98 8.12
N ALA A 267 5.29 0.06 7.55
CA ALA A 267 5.07 0.46 6.16
C ALA A 267 6.39 0.64 5.41
N LEU A 268 6.60 -0.19 4.39
CA LEU A 268 7.72 -0.12 3.44
C LEU A 268 7.14 0.18 2.05
N ARG A 269 7.43 1.35 1.48
CA ARG A 269 6.85 1.73 0.19
C ARG A 269 7.89 2.35 -0.73
N TYR A 270 8.01 1.88 -1.97
CA TYR A 270 8.94 2.44 -2.96
C TYR A 270 10.40 2.43 -2.47
N CYS A 271 10.83 1.26 -1.97
CA CYS A 271 12.21 0.99 -1.55
C CYS A 271 12.80 -0.13 -2.43
N PRO A 272 13.16 0.17 -3.70
CA PRO A 272 13.43 -0.86 -4.71
C PRO A 272 14.72 -1.66 -4.48
N LEU A 273 15.70 -1.14 -3.72
CA LEU A 273 16.98 -1.81 -3.43
C LEU A 273 17.00 -2.56 -2.09
N LEU A 274 15.95 -2.44 -1.28
CA LEU A 274 15.87 -3.08 0.02
C LEU A 274 15.75 -4.60 -0.17
N LYS A 275 16.75 -5.37 0.29
CA LYS A 275 16.80 -6.83 0.11
C LYS A 275 16.12 -7.60 1.23
N THR A 276 16.38 -7.18 2.46
CA THR A 276 15.89 -7.79 3.70
C THR A 276 15.54 -6.70 4.70
N PHE A 277 14.54 -6.95 5.55
CA PHE A 277 14.12 -5.98 6.56
C PHE A 277 14.75 -6.26 7.94
N ILE A 278 14.77 -7.53 8.37
CA ILE A 278 15.44 -8.00 9.59
C ILE A 278 16.43 -9.11 9.24
N SER A 279 17.57 -9.15 9.92
CA SER A 279 18.55 -10.26 9.86
C SER A 279 18.76 -10.83 11.27
N THR A 280 18.46 -12.10 11.50
CA THR A 280 18.53 -12.78 12.80
C THR A 280 19.74 -13.74 12.86
N CYS A 281 20.35 -13.96 14.03
CA CYS A 281 21.39 -14.98 14.26
C CYS A 281 20.89 -16.05 15.23
N VAL A 282 21.39 -17.28 15.11
CA VAL A 282 21.14 -18.35 16.10
C VAL A 282 22.05 -18.10 17.32
N PRO A 283 21.53 -18.05 18.55
CA PRO A 283 22.38 -18.10 19.73
C PRO A 283 23.18 -19.40 19.69
N GLY A 284 24.50 -19.30 19.60
CA GLY A 284 25.36 -20.46 19.76
C GLY A 284 25.29 -20.89 21.22
N ASP A 285 24.34 -21.79 21.53
CA ASP A 285 24.38 -22.82 22.57
C ASP A 285 22.95 -23.29 22.90
N GLU A 286 22.51 -24.36 22.21
CA GLU A 286 21.75 -25.53 22.71
C GLU A 286 20.90 -26.18 21.58
N PRO A 287 21.07 -27.48 21.29
CA PRO A 287 20.18 -28.21 20.39
C PRO A 287 18.91 -28.63 21.13
N GLN A 288 17.89 -27.77 21.13
CA GLN A 288 16.55 -28.14 21.58
C GLN A 288 15.81 -28.81 20.41
N ILE A 289 15.65 -30.13 20.49
CA ILE A 289 14.90 -30.94 19.51
C ILE A 289 13.40 -30.60 19.69
N GLY A 290 12.86 -29.67 18.89
CA GLY A 290 11.46 -29.27 18.93
C GLY A 290 11.11 -28.14 17.96
N GLN A 291 9.82 -27.97 17.65
CA GLN A 291 9.31 -26.88 16.80
C GLN A 291 9.51 -25.53 17.51
N HIS A 292 10.43 -24.70 17.03
CA HIS A 292 10.69 -23.39 17.61
C HIS A 292 9.56 -22.42 17.25
N VAL A 293 8.71 -22.07 18.22
CA VAL A 293 7.66 -21.04 18.05
C VAL A 293 8.27 -19.68 18.33
N GLN A 294 8.31 -18.80 17.32
CA GLN A 294 8.89 -17.47 17.44
C GLN A 294 7.84 -16.39 17.18
N VAL A 295 7.80 -15.37 18.03
CA VAL A 295 6.93 -14.19 17.88
C VAL A 295 7.79 -12.97 17.62
N VAL A 296 8.15 -12.73 16.36
CA VAL A 296 9.02 -11.61 15.95
C VAL A 296 8.28 -10.27 16.04
N PHE A 297 6.94 -10.29 15.94
CA PHE A 297 6.09 -9.10 15.93
C PHE A 297 4.82 -9.29 16.78
N PRO A 298 4.91 -9.28 18.13
CA PRO A 298 3.78 -9.57 19.01
C PRO A 298 2.69 -8.48 18.98
N SER A 299 3.04 -7.26 18.59
CA SER A 299 2.12 -6.11 18.60
C SER A 299 1.66 -5.65 17.21
N LEU A 300 2.17 -6.25 16.13
CA LEU A 300 1.95 -5.77 14.77
C LEU A 300 0.49 -5.95 14.35
N LYS A 301 -0.15 -4.84 14.00
CA LYS A 301 -1.55 -4.74 13.56
C LYS A 301 -1.66 -4.48 12.07
N LYS A 302 -0.74 -3.70 11.50
CA LYS A 302 -0.71 -3.34 10.07
C LYS A 302 0.67 -3.58 9.48
N LEU A 303 0.68 -4.32 8.36
CA LEU A 303 1.87 -4.58 7.57
C LEU A 303 1.60 -4.16 6.12
N GLN A 304 2.37 -3.21 5.61
CA GLN A 304 2.21 -2.73 4.23
C GLN A 304 3.56 -2.70 3.52
N ILE A 305 3.72 -3.53 2.51
CA ILE A 305 4.90 -3.56 1.65
C ILE A 305 4.45 -3.27 0.22
N GLN A 306 5.00 -2.21 -0.38
CA GLN A 306 4.62 -1.75 -1.70
C GLN A 306 5.83 -1.36 -2.55
N ASN A 307 5.96 -1.84 -3.79
CA ASN A 307 7.04 -1.45 -4.71
C ASN A 307 8.45 -1.62 -4.11
N CYS A 308 8.72 -2.80 -3.55
CA CYS A 308 10.03 -3.16 -3.01
C CYS A 308 10.64 -4.26 -3.91
N ASP A 309 11.23 -3.84 -5.03
CA ASP A 309 11.59 -4.74 -6.14
C ASP A 309 12.69 -5.75 -5.82
N SER A 310 13.61 -5.40 -4.93
CA SER A 310 14.72 -6.27 -4.51
C SER A 310 14.43 -7.09 -3.25
N LEU A 311 13.27 -6.90 -2.62
CA LEU A 311 12.95 -7.58 -1.35
C LEU A 311 12.74 -9.07 -1.62
N GLU A 312 13.63 -9.91 -1.09
CA GLU A 312 13.54 -11.36 -1.26
C GLU A 312 12.87 -12.02 -0.05
N GLU A 313 13.18 -11.53 1.15
CA GLU A 313 12.71 -12.06 2.43
C GLU A 313 12.43 -10.89 3.38
N ILE A 314 11.43 -11.05 4.25
CA ILE A 314 11.15 -10.04 5.29
C ILE A 314 12.10 -10.26 6.47
N ILE A 315 12.36 -11.52 6.84
CA ILE A 315 13.24 -11.93 7.92
C ILE A 315 14.32 -12.87 7.35
N GLU A 316 15.55 -12.42 7.33
CA GLU A 316 16.73 -13.21 6.96
C GLU A 316 17.33 -13.85 8.22
N LEU A 317 17.92 -15.03 8.05
CA LEU A 317 18.71 -15.71 9.08
C LEU A 317 20.16 -15.76 8.62
N GLN A 318 21.07 -15.11 9.35
CA GLN A 318 22.49 -15.18 9.06
C GLN A 318 23.09 -16.48 9.64
N GLY A 319 23.81 -17.23 8.81
CA GLY A 319 24.61 -18.37 9.25
C GLY A 319 25.91 -17.89 9.89
N LEU A 320 26.37 -18.56 10.96
CA LEU A 320 27.68 -18.32 11.55
C LEU A 320 28.77 -18.42 10.46
N ILE A 321 29.58 -17.37 10.32
CA ILE A 321 30.85 -17.47 9.58
C ILE A 321 31.71 -18.49 10.34
N PRO A 322 32.16 -19.60 9.72
CA PRO A 322 33.01 -20.55 10.40
C PRO A 322 34.32 -19.86 10.77
N ASP A 323 34.59 -19.73 12.06
CA ASP A 323 35.93 -19.48 12.56
C ASP A 323 36.77 -20.71 12.20
N GLU A 324 37.82 -20.54 11.38
CA GLU A 324 38.62 -21.64 10.80
C GLU A 324 39.41 -22.47 11.84
N SER A 325 39.14 -22.31 13.13
CA SER A 325 39.90 -22.93 14.21
C SER A 325 39.23 -24.15 14.87
N GLN A 326 37.98 -24.52 14.57
CA GLN A 326 37.35 -25.72 15.15
C GLN A 326 36.55 -26.55 14.14
N SER A 327 37.21 -27.56 13.58
CA SER A 327 36.62 -28.60 12.72
C SER A 327 35.77 -29.60 13.52
N THR A 328 34.47 -29.33 13.70
CA THR A 328 33.43 -30.38 13.89
C THR A 328 32.02 -29.82 13.66
N THR A 329 31.61 -29.50 12.42
CA THR A 329 30.24 -28.96 12.21
C THR A 329 29.59 -29.22 10.84
N ALA A 330 29.90 -30.31 10.16
CA ALA A 330 29.07 -30.74 9.02
C ALA A 330 27.69 -31.26 9.47
N ALA A 331 27.61 -31.92 10.63
CA ALA A 331 26.35 -32.49 11.14
C ALA A 331 25.39 -31.46 11.74
N GLN A 332 25.87 -30.38 12.37
CA GLN A 332 24.99 -29.35 12.96
C GLN A 332 24.34 -28.44 11.89
N SER A 333 25.02 -28.19 10.78
CA SER A 333 24.45 -27.45 9.64
C SER A 333 23.27 -28.21 8.99
N ILE A 334 23.37 -29.54 8.90
CA ILE A 334 22.32 -30.39 8.30
C ILE A 334 21.12 -30.55 9.24
N VAL A 335 21.33 -30.61 10.56
CA VAL A 335 20.22 -30.69 11.54
C VAL A 335 19.43 -29.36 11.60
N ALA A 336 20.10 -28.21 11.45
CA ALA A 336 19.46 -26.89 11.44
C ALA A 336 18.59 -26.60 10.20
N GLU A 337 18.77 -27.34 9.11
CA GLU A 337 17.94 -27.24 7.89
C GLU A 337 16.59 -27.95 8.01
N THR A 338 16.44 -28.87 8.97
CA THR A 338 15.21 -29.69 9.13
C THR A 338 14.20 -29.14 10.12
N VAL A 339 14.57 -28.14 10.94
CA VAL A 339 13.67 -27.56 11.95
C VAL A 339 12.77 -26.52 11.31
N THR A 340 11.46 -26.80 11.28
CA THR A 340 10.47 -25.83 10.82
C THR A 340 10.15 -24.83 11.93
N THR A 341 10.45 -23.55 11.70
CA THR A 341 10.11 -22.46 12.64
C THR A 341 8.64 -22.07 12.49
N LYS A 342 7.93 -21.83 13.59
CA LYS A 342 6.55 -21.38 13.56
C LYS A 342 6.45 -19.92 13.97
N PHE A 343 6.04 -19.05 13.05
CA PHE A 343 5.76 -17.64 13.31
C PHE A 343 4.30 -17.43 13.64
N VAL A 344 4.02 -16.70 14.72
CA VAL A 344 2.65 -16.30 15.07
C VAL A 344 2.55 -14.78 15.01
N PHE A 345 1.57 -14.28 14.26
CA PHE A 345 1.23 -12.87 14.16
C PHE A 345 -0.10 -12.61 14.87
N PRO A 346 -0.09 -12.48 16.22
CA PRO A 346 -1.30 -12.60 17.02
C PRO A 346 -2.29 -11.45 16.80
N LYS A 347 -1.81 -10.26 16.44
CA LYS A 347 -2.61 -9.03 16.34
C LYS A 347 -2.73 -8.48 14.92
N LEU A 348 -2.15 -9.13 13.90
CA LEU A 348 -2.16 -8.60 12.54
C LEU A 348 -3.55 -8.77 11.92
N ILE A 349 -4.15 -7.65 11.50
CA ILE A 349 -5.53 -7.64 10.97
C ILE A 349 -5.52 -7.55 9.43
N TYR A 350 -4.55 -6.81 8.87
CA TYR A 350 -4.50 -6.48 7.45
C TYR A 350 -3.04 -6.35 6.93
N PRO A 351 -2.46 -7.43 6.37
CA PRO A 351 -1.29 -7.39 5.51
C PRO A 351 -1.66 -7.00 4.10
N ARG A 352 -0.88 -6.08 3.53
CA ARG A 352 -0.91 -5.74 2.12
C ARG A 352 0.48 -5.88 1.52
N LEU A 353 0.63 -6.80 0.60
CA LEU A 353 1.82 -6.99 -0.22
C LEU A 353 1.48 -6.57 -1.66
N CYS A 354 2.16 -5.57 -2.19
CA CYS A 354 1.84 -5.00 -3.50
C CYS A 354 3.10 -4.73 -4.31
N LYS A 355 3.22 -5.29 -5.52
CA LYS A 355 4.38 -5.10 -6.41
C LYS A 355 5.68 -5.42 -5.69
N VAL A 356 5.80 -6.66 -5.20
CA VAL A 356 7.01 -7.19 -4.54
C VAL A 356 7.51 -8.39 -5.36
N PRO A 357 8.08 -8.16 -6.55
CA PRO A 357 8.29 -9.19 -7.56
C PRO A 357 9.37 -10.23 -7.22
N ARG A 358 10.29 -9.92 -6.31
CA ARG A 358 11.36 -10.83 -5.89
C ARG A 358 11.13 -11.51 -4.55
N LEU A 359 10.04 -11.20 -3.86
CA LEU A 359 9.70 -11.87 -2.61
C LEU A 359 9.68 -13.38 -2.90
N LYS A 360 10.26 -14.17 -2.01
CA LYS A 360 10.25 -15.63 -2.07
C LYS A 360 9.43 -16.18 -0.93
N SER A 361 9.67 -15.69 0.28
CA SER A 361 9.05 -16.18 1.51
C SER A 361 9.11 -15.12 2.62
N PHE A 362 8.44 -15.35 3.76
CA PHE A 362 8.55 -14.45 4.91
C PHE A 362 9.90 -14.59 5.63
N TYR A 363 10.43 -15.81 5.68
CA TYR A 363 11.65 -16.18 6.37
C TYR A 363 12.54 -17.10 5.52
N SER A 364 13.86 -16.93 5.62
CA SER A 364 14.84 -17.62 4.76
C SER A 364 14.87 -19.14 4.91
N ARG A 365 14.54 -19.66 6.11
CA ARG A 365 14.43 -21.11 6.38
C ARG A 365 12.99 -21.59 6.35
N MET A 366 12.81 -22.91 6.39
CA MET A 366 11.50 -23.55 6.49
C MET A 366 10.68 -22.98 7.65
N HIS A 367 9.49 -22.49 7.33
CA HIS A 367 8.62 -21.88 8.32
C HIS A 367 7.13 -22.08 8.03
N THR A 368 6.37 -21.99 9.11
CA THR A 368 4.91 -21.92 9.08
C THR A 368 4.48 -20.63 9.73
N THR A 369 3.32 -20.11 9.33
CA THR A 369 2.78 -18.86 9.87
C THR A 369 1.38 -19.09 10.40
N GLN A 370 1.02 -18.45 11.52
CA GLN A 370 -0.35 -18.41 12.02
C GLN A 370 -0.83 -16.96 12.18
N TRP A 371 -2.07 -16.73 11.77
CA TRP A 371 -2.66 -15.39 11.67
C TRP A 371 -4.02 -15.31 12.37
N PRO A 372 -4.08 -15.46 13.70
CA PRO A 372 -5.34 -15.65 14.43
C PRO A 372 -6.30 -14.45 14.41
N SER A 373 -5.80 -13.23 14.14
CA SER A 373 -6.60 -11.99 14.07
C SER A 373 -6.80 -11.45 12.65
N LEU A 374 -6.38 -12.20 11.63
CA LEU A 374 -6.36 -11.74 10.25
C LEU A 374 -7.76 -11.72 9.64
N LYS A 375 -8.27 -10.53 9.32
CA LYS A 375 -9.60 -10.37 8.71
C LYS A 375 -9.57 -10.14 7.21
N GLN A 376 -8.55 -9.44 6.73
CA GLN A 376 -8.43 -9.07 5.32
C GLN A 376 -6.99 -9.26 4.86
N MET A 377 -6.77 -9.77 3.65
CA MET A 377 -5.45 -9.95 3.06
C MET A 377 -5.42 -9.55 1.59
N ASP A 378 -4.45 -8.70 1.24
CA ASP A 378 -4.23 -8.25 -0.14
C ASP A 378 -2.84 -8.65 -0.64
N ILE A 379 -2.80 -9.47 -1.70
CA ILE A 379 -1.57 -9.88 -2.39
C ILE A 379 -1.67 -9.46 -3.84
N ILE A 380 -0.85 -8.50 -4.24
CA ILE A 380 -0.96 -7.81 -5.52
C ILE A 380 0.39 -7.83 -6.24
N GLU A 381 0.42 -8.38 -7.47
CA GLU A 381 1.56 -8.36 -8.39
C GLU A 381 2.86 -8.93 -7.76
N CYS A 382 2.77 -10.13 -7.17
CA CYS A 382 3.91 -10.86 -6.59
C CYS A 382 4.23 -12.16 -7.40
N PRO A 383 4.80 -12.06 -8.62
CA PRO A 383 4.86 -13.17 -9.59
C PRO A 383 5.80 -14.35 -9.26
N LYS A 384 6.85 -14.16 -8.44
CA LYS A 384 7.81 -15.24 -8.14
C LYS A 384 7.39 -16.16 -7.01
N VAL A 385 6.35 -15.79 -6.26
CA VAL A 385 5.97 -16.51 -5.05
C VAL A 385 4.88 -17.52 -5.35
N GLN A 386 5.09 -18.78 -4.96
CA GLN A 386 3.97 -19.70 -4.77
C GLN A 386 3.22 -19.25 -3.51
N ILE A 387 1.99 -18.76 -3.66
CA ILE A 387 1.29 -18.09 -2.56
C ILE A 387 0.89 -19.09 -1.46
N PHE A 388 0.25 -20.20 -1.82
CA PHE A 388 -0.27 -21.18 -0.87
C PHE A 388 0.22 -22.60 -1.21
N THR A 389 0.66 -23.37 -0.20
CA THR A 389 0.78 -24.84 -0.29
C THR A 389 0.35 -25.51 1.02
N ARG A 390 -0.15 -26.75 0.95
CA ARG A 390 -0.57 -27.52 2.14
C ARG A 390 0.60 -28.14 2.91
N GLN A 391 1.64 -28.57 2.20
CA GLN A 391 2.85 -29.15 2.78
C GLN A 391 4.04 -28.27 2.39
N CYS A 392 4.87 -27.91 3.36
CA CYS A 392 6.19 -27.38 3.03
C CYS A 392 7.00 -28.56 2.45
N PRO A 393 7.64 -28.42 1.27
CA PRO A 393 8.33 -29.54 0.63
C PRO A 393 9.39 -30.12 1.58
N VAL A 394 9.23 -31.39 1.95
CA VAL A 394 10.28 -32.11 2.68
C VAL A 394 11.42 -32.28 1.70
N SER A 395 12.60 -31.78 2.06
CA SER A 395 13.81 -31.86 1.24
C SER A 395 14.18 -33.32 0.97
N GLN A 396 13.68 -33.89 -0.12
CA GLN A 396 14.32 -35.02 -0.76
C GLN A 396 15.46 -34.46 -1.59
N VAL A 397 16.67 -34.87 -1.18
CA VAL A 397 17.99 -34.64 -1.80
C VAL A 397 17.92 -33.99 -3.19
N GLY A 398 18.24 -32.70 -3.22
CA GLY A 398 18.59 -31.95 -4.41
C GLY A 398 17.50 -31.83 -5.46
N ILE A 399 16.66 -30.79 -5.38
CA ILE A 399 16.20 -29.91 -6.49
C ILE A 399 15.25 -28.85 -5.87
N SER A 400 15.66 -27.57 -5.96
CA SER A 400 14.88 -26.32 -5.74
C SER A 400 14.46 -25.93 -4.30
N ASN A 401 15.13 -24.91 -3.74
CA ASN A 401 14.80 -24.20 -2.48
C ASN A 401 13.55 -23.29 -2.60
N GLN A 402 12.43 -23.77 -3.13
CA GLN A 402 11.21 -22.97 -3.29
C GLN A 402 10.20 -23.28 -2.19
N GLN A 403 10.23 -22.51 -1.10
CA GLN A 403 9.16 -22.48 -0.10
C GLN A 403 8.07 -21.48 -0.52
N PRO A 404 6.78 -21.77 -0.29
CA PRO A 404 5.70 -20.80 -0.52
C PRO A 404 5.72 -19.63 0.46
N LEU A 405 4.92 -18.59 0.16
CA LEU A 405 4.67 -17.49 1.09
C LEU A 405 3.94 -17.96 2.35
N PHE A 406 2.95 -18.82 2.16
CA PHE A 406 2.10 -19.37 3.22
C PHE A 406 2.02 -20.88 3.06
N CYS A 407 2.68 -21.63 3.96
CA CYS A 407 2.30 -23.02 4.21
C CYS A 407 0.99 -22.99 5.02
N VAL A 408 -0.11 -23.46 4.42
CA VAL A 408 -1.47 -23.32 4.97
C VAL A 408 -2.03 -24.65 5.48
N ASN A 409 -2.65 -24.57 6.65
CA ASN A 409 -3.48 -25.61 7.27
C ASN A 409 -4.78 -24.99 7.79
N GLU A 410 -5.66 -25.83 8.34
CA GLU A 410 -7.00 -25.44 8.86
C GLU A 410 -6.93 -24.27 9.86
N ASP A 411 -5.86 -24.19 10.64
CA ASP A 411 -5.66 -23.18 11.70
C ASP A 411 -4.89 -21.92 11.24
N THR A 412 -4.51 -21.83 9.95
CA THR A 412 -3.63 -20.74 9.49
C THR A 412 -4.37 -19.40 9.45
N PHE A 413 -5.63 -19.40 9.01
CA PHE A 413 -6.46 -18.21 8.79
C PHE A 413 -7.87 -18.36 9.40
N PRO A 414 -7.98 -18.50 10.73
CA PRO A 414 -9.24 -18.89 11.38
C PRO A 414 -10.37 -17.85 11.23
N VAL A 415 -10.06 -16.57 11.01
CA VAL A 415 -11.05 -15.48 10.97
C VAL A 415 -10.97 -14.64 9.69
N LEU A 416 -10.33 -15.13 8.63
CA LEU A 416 -10.18 -14.39 7.38
C LEU A 416 -11.53 -14.26 6.67
N GLU A 417 -11.96 -13.02 6.44
CA GLU A 417 -13.24 -12.67 5.81
C GLU A 417 -13.06 -12.17 4.36
N GLU A 418 -11.95 -11.52 4.05
CA GLU A 418 -11.71 -10.90 2.74
C GLU A 418 -10.33 -11.23 2.16
N LEU A 419 -10.30 -11.70 0.92
CA LEU A 419 -9.07 -12.05 0.21
C LEU A 419 -9.03 -11.39 -1.17
N THR A 420 -8.00 -10.57 -1.40
CA THR A 420 -7.71 -10.00 -2.72
C THR A 420 -6.42 -10.60 -3.28
N LEU A 421 -6.52 -11.25 -4.44
CA LEU A 421 -5.38 -11.79 -5.18
C LEU A 421 -5.31 -11.14 -6.56
N LYS A 422 -4.29 -10.32 -6.78
CA LYS A 422 -3.96 -9.78 -8.10
C LYS A 422 -2.66 -10.42 -8.58
N THR A 423 -2.75 -11.40 -9.48
CA THR A 423 -1.60 -12.22 -9.90
C THR A 423 -1.63 -12.49 -11.40
N ASN A 424 -0.45 -12.71 -11.99
CA ASN A 424 -0.32 -13.06 -13.41
C ASN A 424 -0.48 -14.57 -13.67
N ASP A 425 -0.42 -15.41 -12.63
CA ASP A 425 -0.54 -16.87 -12.74
C ASP A 425 -1.26 -17.44 -11.51
N LEU A 426 -2.59 -17.50 -11.57
CA LEU A 426 -3.42 -18.10 -10.53
C LEU A 426 -3.29 -19.61 -10.46
N VAL A 427 -2.92 -20.26 -11.57
CA VAL A 427 -2.93 -21.72 -11.70
C VAL A 427 -1.79 -22.35 -10.93
N LYS A 428 -0.61 -21.72 -10.91
CA LYS A 428 0.52 -22.24 -10.15
C LYS A 428 0.38 -22.10 -8.61
N GLY A 429 -0.54 -21.25 -8.15
CA GLY A 429 -0.71 -20.94 -6.72
C GLY A 429 -1.96 -21.53 -6.06
N ILE A 430 -2.99 -21.90 -6.84
CA ILE A 430 -4.27 -22.43 -6.34
C ILE A 430 -4.58 -23.84 -6.90
N CYS A 431 -4.02 -24.23 -8.05
CA CYS A 431 -4.45 -25.43 -8.78
C CYS A 431 -3.64 -26.71 -8.53
N ASP A 432 -2.87 -26.82 -7.45
CA ASP A 432 -2.43 -28.15 -7.03
C ASP A 432 -3.64 -28.90 -6.46
N GLU A 433 -4.00 -30.06 -7.02
CA GLU A 433 -5.14 -30.91 -6.64
C GLU A 433 -5.15 -31.30 -5.13
N GLN A 434 -4.06 -31.00 -4.41
CA GLN A 434 -3.91 -31.17 -2.96
C GLN A 434 -4.44 -29.99 -2.12
N LEU A 435 -4.75 -28.83 -2.73
CA LEU A 435 -5.25 -27.62 -2.09
C LEU A 435 -6.76 -27.71 -1.79
N SER A 436 -7.13 -28.70 -0.98
CA SER A 436 -8.41 -28.69 -0.24
C SER A 436 -8.28 -27.69 0.90
N LEU A 437 -8.47 -26.39 0.60
CA LEU A 437 -8.19 -25.31 1.53
C LEU A 437 -9.32 -25.14 2.53
N GLN A 438 -9.36 -26.05 3.50
CA GLN A 438 -10.14 -25.88 4.72
C GLN A 438 -9.72 -24.65 5.56
N CYS A 439 -8.71 -23.87 5.14
CA CYS A 439 -8.25 -22.68 5.86
C CYS A 439 -9.11 -21.42 5.63
N PHE A 440 -10.05 -21.44 4.66
CA PHE A 440 -10.87 -20.28 4.30
C PHE A 440 -12.36 -20.44 4.69
N GLN A 441 -12.65 -21.08 5.83
CA GLN A 441 -14.03 -21.37 6.27
C GLN A 441 -14.90 -20.14 6.47
N ASN A 442 -14.30 -19.00 6.82
CA ASN A 442 -14.99 -17.75 7.14
C ASN A 442 -14.91 -16.70 6.01
N LEU A 443 -14.38 -17.08 4.84
CA LEU A 443 -14.18 -16.14 3.74
C LEU A 443 -15.50 -15.73 3.10
N LYS A 444 -15.85 -14.45 3.23
CA LYS A 444 -17.08 -13.85 2.69
C LYS A 444 -16.86 -13.19 1.34
N LEU A 445 -15.66 -12.64 1.09
CA LEU A 445 -15.33 -11.93 -0.13
C LEU A 445 -14.04 -12.47 -0.75
N LEU A 446 -14.12 -12.87 -2.01
CA LEU A 446 -12.97 -13.23 -2.83
C LEU A 446 -12.88 -12.30 -4.05
N ASN A 447 -11.77 -11.60 -4.17
CA ASN A 447 -11.48 -10.67 -5.27
C ASN A 447 -10.25 -11.13 -6.04
N LEU A 448 -10.47 -11.61 -7.26
CA LEU A 448 -9.45 -12.15 -8.16
C LEU A 448 -9.21 -11.17 -9.31
N HIS A 449 -7.94 -10.87 -9.58
CA HIS A 449 -7.52 -10.00 -10.67
C HIS A 449 -6.36 -10.67 -11.44
N CYS A 450 -6.58 -11.13 -12.67
CA CYS A 450 -5.78 -12.22 -13.24
C CYS A 450 -5.16 -11.93 -14.64
N PHE A 451 -3.96 -11.37 -14.74
CA PHE A 451 -3.36 -11.03 -16.07
C PHE A 451 -2.75 -12.22 -16.83
N LEU A 452 -3.52 -13.29 -16.99
CA LEU A 452 -3.07 -14.52 -17.62
C LEU A 452 -2.90 -14.35 -19.13
N LYS A 453 -1.78 -14.86 -19.65
CA LYS A 453 -1.53 -14.99 -21.09
C LYS A 453 -2.18 -16.23 -21.74
N ARG A 454 -2.71 -17.15 -20.93
CA ARG A 454 -3.37 -18.39 -21.38
C ARG A 454 -4.71 -18.54 -20.68
N SER A 455 -5.71 -19.07 -21.38
CA SER A 455 -7.02 -19.39 -20.81
C SER A 455 -6.87 -20.32 -19.59
N THR A 456 -7.54 -20.00 -18.48
CA THR A 456 -7.60 -20.86 -17.29
C THR A 456 -9.01 -20.91 -16.72
N THR A 457 -9.24 -21.76 -15.72
CA THR A 457 -10.52 -21.91 -15.02
C THR A 457 -10.25 -22.15 -13.55
N LEU A 458 -11.16 -21.76 -12.66
CA LEU A 458 -10.98 -22.02 -11.24
C LEU A 458 -11.27 -23.51 -10.95
N PRO A 459 -10.46 -24.18 -10.12
CA PRO A 459 -10.75 -25.55 -9.69
C PRO A 459 -12.07 -25.61 -8.91
N TYR A 460 -12.93 -26.59 -9.24
CA TYR A 460 -14.18 -26.81 -8.50
C TYR A 460 -13.93 -27.06 -7.00
N CYS A 461 -12.89 -27.84 -6.68
CA CYS A 461 -12.48 -28.10 -5.29
C CYS A 461 -12.11 -26.83 -4.51
N PHE A 462 -11.51 -25.83 -5.17
CA PHE A 462 -11.21 -24.55 -4.55
C PHE A 462 -12.49 -23.80 -4.19
N ILE A 463 -13.42 -23.65 -5.13
CA ILE A 463 -14.71 -22.99 -4.84
C ILE A 463 -15.49 -23.72 -3.75
N ARG A 464 -15.58 -25.05 -3.83
CA ARG A 464 -16.27 -25.88 -2.83
C ARG A 464 -15.68 -25.73 -1.42
N SER A 465 -14.40 -25.38 -1.29
CA SER A 465 -13.74 -25.13 -0.01
C SER A 465 -14.06 -23.75 0.61
N LEU A 466 -14.91 -22.94 -0.03
CA LEU A 466 -15.31 -21.62 0.43
C LEU A 466 -16.80 -21.60 0.84
N PRO A 467 -17.20 -22.27 1.93
CA PRO A 467 -18.61 -22.50 2.24
C PRO A 467 -19.39 -21.24 2.59
N THR A 468 -18.71 -20.16 3.04
CA THR A 468 -19.34 -18.91 3.50
C THR A 468 -19.25 -17.76 2.48
N LEU A 469 -18.80 -18.04 1.26
CA LEU A 469 -18.54 -17.02 0.24
C LEU A 469 -19.83 -16.33 -0.20
N GLN A 470 -19.91 -15.01 0.03
CA GLN A 470 -21.05 -14.17 -0.32
C GLN A 470 -20.79 -13.30 -1.55
N LYS A 471 -19.53 -12.91 -1.79
CA LYS A 471 -19.15 -12.04 -2.90
C LYS A 471 -17.94 -12.59 -3.65
N LEU A 472 -18.10 -12.75 -4.96
CA LEU A 472 -17.03 -13.13 -5.88
C LEU A 472 -16.84 -12.03 -6.91
N VAL A 473 -15.61 -11.53 -7.01
CA VAL A 473 -15.21 -10.52 -7.98
C VAL A 473 -14.08 -11.09 -8.83
N ILE A 474 -14.23 -11.10 -10.15
CA ILE A 474 -13.21 -11.54 -11.10
C ILE A 474 -12.95 -10.41 -12.11
N LYS A 475 -11.71 -9.92 -12.17
CA LYS A 475 -11.32 -8.79 -13.02
C LYS A 475 -10.13 -9.13 -13.93
N ASN A 476 -10.15 -8.61 -15.16
CA ASN A 476 -9.02 -8.66 -16.10
C ASN A 476 -8.43 -10.06 -16.24
N ALA A 477 -9.26 -11.06 -16.54
CA ALA A 477 -8.87 -12.47 -16.55
C ALA A 477 -9.19 -13.18 -17.87
N SER A 478 -8.22 -13.91 -18.40
CA SER A 478 -8.39 -14.84 -19.52
C SER A 478 -8.97 -16.16 -18.98
N ILE A 479 -10.28 -16.16 -18.71
CA ILE A 479 -11.02 -17.31 -18.19
C ILE A 479 -12.14 -17.63 -19.17
N SER A 480 -12.19 -18.87 -19.66
CA SER A 480 -13.23 -19.34 -20.59
C SER A 480 -14.50 -19.82 -19.89
N GLU A 481 -14.35 -20.31 -18.67
CA GLU A 481 -15.42 -20.77 -17.77
C GLU A 481 -14.99 -20.53 -16.31
N ILE A 482 -15.87 -20.00 -15.45
CA ILE A 482 -15.51 -19.74 -14.03
C ILE A 482 -15.08 -21.04 -13.34
N VAL A 483 -15.82 -22.14 -13.56
CA VAL A 483 -15.51 -23.48 -13.02
C VAL A 483 -15.69 -24.51 -14.13
N ARG A 484 -14.68 -25.35 -14.39
CA ARG A 484 -14.82 -26.42 -15.38
C ARG A 484 -15.81 -27.48 -14.94
N SER A 485 -16.75 -27.78 -15.84
CA SER A 485 -17.71 -28.87 -15.71
C SER A 485 -17.14 -30.25 -16.07
N GLU A 486 -16.16 -30.28 -16.96
CA GLU A 486 -15.55 -31.49 -17.52
C GLU A 486 -14.59 -32.14 -16.51
N GLY A 487 -14.80 -33.42 -16.20
CA GLY A 487 -13.97 -34.18 -15.24
C GLY A 487 -14.52 -34.26 -13.81
N LEU A 488 -15.65 -33.61 -13.50
CA LEU A 488 -16.30 -33.72 -12.19
C LEU A 488 -16.99 -35.08 -11.99
N SER A 489 -16.91 -35.60 -10.77
CA SER A 489 -17.62 -36.81 -10.35
C SER A 489 -19.13 -36.61 -10.34
N ASP A 490 -19.90 -37.71 -10.37
CA ASP A 490 -21.36 -37.63 -10.37
C ASP A 490 -21.90 -36.92 -9.12
N GLU A 491 -21.28 -37.05 -7.96
CA GLU A 491 -21.69 -36.31 -6.74
C GLU A 491 -21.43 -34.79 -6.86
N GLU A 492 -20.30 -34.40 -7.45
CA GLU A 492 -19.94 -32.98 -7.63
C GLU A 492 -20.84 -32.28 -8.65
N ARG A 493 -21.30 -33.00 -9.67
CA ARG A 493 -22.25 -32.48 -10.67
C ARG A 493 -23.62 -32.11 -10.09
N HIS A 494 -23.98 -32.68 -8.95
CA HIS A 494 -25.24 -32.41 -8.25
C HIS A 494 -25.04 -31.46 -7.06
N THR A 495 -23.80 -31.12 -6.70
CA THR A 495 -23.48 -30.23 -5.59
C THR A 495 -23.21 -28.82 -6.09
N SER A 496 -23.97 -27.83 -5.61
CA SER A 496 -23.80 -26.44 -6.04
C SER A 496 -22.59 -25.78 -5.39
N ALA A 497 -21.64 -25.29 -6.20
CA ALA A 497 -20.42 -24.66 -5.69
C ALA A 497 -20.64 -23.26 -5.08
N PHE A 498 -21.67 -22.52 -5.52
CA PHE A 498 -21.92 -21.12 -5.13
C PHE A 498 -23.25 -20.90 -4.40
N TYR A 499 -23.70 -21.88 -3.61
CA TYR A 499 -25.01 -21.78 -2.95
C TYR A 499 -25.20 -20.51 -2.09
N GLN A 500 -24.17 -20.03 -1.40
CA GLN A 500 -24.26 -18.85 -0.53
C GLN A 500 -23.96 -17.52 -1.24
N LEU A 501 -23.60 -17.56 -2.53
CA LEU A 501 -23.17 -16.39 -3.26
C LEU A 501 -24.34 -15.41 -3.48
N LYS A 502 -24.15 -14.17 -3.02
CA LYS A 502 -25.11 -13.07 -3.13
C LYS A 502 -24.73 -12.07 -4.21
N GLU A 503 -23.44 -11.88 -4.45
CA GLU A 503 -22.90 -10.90 -5.40
C GLU A 503 -21.85 -11.54 -6.31
N LEU A 504 -22.07 -11.43 -7.62
CA LEU A 504 -21.12 -11.85 -8.65
C LEU A 504 -20.79 -10.64 -9.52
N SER A 505 -19.50 -10.27 -9.57
CA SER A 505 -19.01 -9.16 -10.39
C SER A 505 -17.91 -9.66 -11.32
N LEU A 506 -18.17 -9.58 -12.63
CA LEU A 506 -17.31 -10.05 -13.70
C LEU A 506 -16.89 -8.84 -14.54
N THR A 507 -15.60 -8.56 -14.64
CA THR A 507 -15.10 -7.37 -15.34
C THR A 507 -13.92 -7.70 -16.24
N GLN A 508 -13.94 -7.26 -17.50
CA GLN A 508 -12.81 -7.41 -18.43
C GLN A 508 -12.41 -8.90 -18.62
N LEU A 509 -13.37 -9.74 -19.00
CA LEU A 509 -13.19 -11.18 -19.21
C LEU A 509 -13.43 -11.53 -20.69
N PRO A 510 -12.42 -11.38 -21.57
CA PRO A 510 -12.63 -11.45 -23.02
C PRO A 510 -12.93 -12.86 -23.55
N GLU A 511 -12.45 -13.90 -22.86
CA GLU A 511 -12.66 -15.30 -23.29
C GLU A 511 -13.89 -15.97 -22.65
N LEU A 512 -14.59 -15.27 -21.74
CA LEU A 512 -15.64 -15.88 -20.94
C LEU A 512 -16.88 -16.17 -21.80
N THR A 513 -17.38 -17.41 -21.73
CA THR A 513 -18.49 -17.88 -22.56
C THR A 513 -19.70 -18.32 -21.74
N LEU A 514 -20.83 -18.57 -22.42
CA LEU A 514 -22.10 -19.07 -21.86
C LEU A 514 -22.00 -20.32 -20.99
N LYS A 515 -20.99 -21.19 -21.22
CA LYS A 515 -20.76 -22.39 -20.40
C LYS A 515 -20.67 -22.05 -18.91
N THR A 516 -20.21 -20.83 -18.61
CA THR A 516 -20.09 -20.25 -17.28
C THR A 516 -21.37 -20.22 -16.47
N PHE A 517 -22.57 -20.28 -17.04
CA PHE A 517 -23.81 -20.06 -16.29
C PHE A 517 -24.67 -21.32 -16.15
N LYS A 518 -24.13 -22.52 -16.41
CA LYS A 518 -24.91 -23.77 -16.35
C LYS A 518 -25.54 -24.02 -14.96
N PRO A 519 -26.87 -24.23 -14.87
CA PRO A 519 -27.60 -24.33 -13.60
C PRO A 519 -27.12 -25.44 -12.66
N SER A 520 -26.72 -26.59 -13.21
CA SER A 520 -26.31 -27.78 -12.43
C SER A 520 -25.08 -27.53 -11.55
N LEU A 521 -24.19 -26.62 -11.94
CA LEU A 521 -22.89 -26.43 -11.29
C LEU A 521 -22.87 -25.27 -10.29
N LEU A 522 -23.69 -24.24 -10.52
CA LEU A 522 -23.51 -22.96 -9.84
C LEU A 522 -24.70 -22.57 -8.96
N SER A 523 -25.91 -23.08 -9.22
CA SER A 523 -27.14 -22.81 -8.46
C SER A 523 -27.16 -21.40 -7.83
N PHE A 524 -27.30 -20.37 -8.66
CA PHE A 524 -27.34 -18.95 -8.24
C PHE A 524 -28.61 -18.57 -7.47
N LYS A 525 -29.19 -19.50 -6.70
CA LYS A 525 -30.48 -19.32 -5.99
C LYS A 525 -30.47 -18.15 -5.02
N ASN A 526 -29.32 -17.85 -4.41
CA ASN A 526 -29.16 -16.76 -3.45
C ASN A 526 -28.55 -15.48 -4.06
N LEU A 527 -28.36 -15.45 -5.38
CA LEU A 527 -27.75 -14.32 -6.05
C LEU A 527 -28.71 -13.12 -6.05
N THR A 528 -28.24 -12.01 -5.50
CA THR A 528 -28.97 -10.73 -5.41
C THR A 528 -28.44 -9.68 -6.36
N THR A 529 -27.15 -9.75 -6.71
CA THR A 529 -26.51 -8.80 -7.62
C THR A 529 -25.65 -9.54 -8.64
N LEU A 530 -25.89 -9.27 -9.91
CA LEU A 530 -25.06 -9.71 -11.03
C LEU A 530 -24.57 -8.48 -11.80
N GLU A 531 -23.26 -8.30 -11.83
CA GLU A 531 -22.58 -7.24 -12.58
C GLU A 531 -21.64 -7.87 -13.61
N VAL A 532 -21.80 -7.48 -14.87
CA VAL A 532 -20.96 -7.94 -15.97
C VAL A 532 -20.51 -6.72 -16.75
N SER A 533 -19.20 -6.50 -16.88
CA SER A 533 -18.68 -5.35 -17.62
C SER A 533 -17.47 -5.71 -18.47
N ARG A 534 -17.39 -5.22 -19.71
CA ARG A 534 -16.23 -5.46 -20.61
C ARG A 534 -15.95 -6.94 -20.86
N CYS A 535 -16.99 -7.76 -20.96
CA CYS A 535 -16.90 -9.20 -21.21
C CYS A 535 -17.34 -9.49 -22.65
N HIS A 536 -16.39 -9.45 -23.58
CA HIS A 536 -16.67 -9.53 -25.03
C HIS A 536 -16.83 -10.97 -25.56
N GLY A 537 -16.64 -12.00 -24.73
CA GLY A 537 -16.78 -13.41 -25.14
C GLY A 537 -18.24 -13.91 -25.21
N PHE A 538 -19.20 -13.13 -24.68
CA PHE A 538 -20.61 -13.48 -24.68
C PHE A 538 -21.31 -12.98 -25.94
N ILE A 539 -21.91 -13.90 -26.68
CA ILE A 539 -22.97 -13.58 -27.66
C ILE A 539 -24.31 -13.49 -26.94
N THR A 540 -24.55 -14.40 -26.00
CA THR A 540 -25.69 -14.32 -25.07
C THR A 540 -25.17 -14.48 -23.64
N LEU A 541 -25.85 -13.89 -22.64
CA LEU A 541 -25.32 -13.86 -21.27
C LEU A 541 -25.71 -15.10 -20.45
N ILE A 542 -27.00 -15.44 -20.43
CA ILE A 542 -27.54 -16.58 -19.65
C ILE A 542 -28.56 -17.38 -20.45
N ALA A 543 -28.66 -18.68 -20.13
CA ALA A 543 -29.72 -19.55 -20.64
C ALA A 543 -31.03 -19.36 -19.86
N CYS A 544 -32.17 -19.72 -20.46
CA CYS A 544 -33.50 -19.62 -19.85
C CYS A 544 -33.63 -20.46 -18.58
N SER A 545 -33.06 -21.67 -18.55
CA SER A 545 -32.96 -22.47 -17.31
C SER A 545 -32.20 -21.77 -16.18
N THR A 546 -31.15 -21.00 -16.49
CA THR A 546 -30.42 -20.19 -15.49
C THR A 546 -31.25 -18.99 -15.03
N ALA A 547 -31.88 -18.28 -15.96
CA ALA A 547 -32.74 -17.14 -15.64
C ALA A 547 -33.88 -17.54 -14.68
N LYS A 548 -34.50 -18.70 -14.89
CA LYS A 548 -35.53 -19.28 -13.99
C LYS A 548 -35.01 -19.56 -12.57
N CYS A 549 -33.69 -19.68 -12.37
CA CYS A 549 -33.09 -19.88 -11.05
C CYS A 549 -32.78 -18.57 -10.30
N LEU A 550 -32.74 -17.41 -10.97
CA LEU A 550 -32.36 -16.11 -10.41
C LEU A 550 -33.51 -15.41 -9.67
N THR A 551 -34.20 -16.15 -8.80
CA THR A 551 -35.43 -15.68 -8.13
C THR A 551 -35.19 -14.63 -7.05
N LEU A 552 -33.96 -14.48 -6.55
CA LEU A 552 -33.59 -13.50 -5.54
C LEU A 552 -32.84 -12.28 -6.11
N LEU A 553 -32.66 -12.21 -7.44
CA LEU A 553 -31.91 -11.15 -8.08
C LEU A 553 -32.60 -9.79 -7.88
N GLU A 554 -31.89 -8.83 -7.29
CA GLU A 554 -32.35 -7.46 -7.04
C GLU A 554 -31.73 -6.44 -8.00
N ARG A 555 -30.50 -6.71 -8.46
CA ARG A 555 -29.74 -5.85 -9.39
C ARG A 555 -29.10 -6.68 -10.50
N LEU A 556 -29.36 -6.29 -11.75
CA LEU A 556 -28.66 -6.76 -12.94
C LEU A 556 -28.04 -5.57 -13.65
N SER A 557 -26.72 -5.59 -13.82
CA SER A 557 -25.98 -4.54 -14.54
C SER A 557 -25.07 -5.15 -15.58
N ILE A 558 -25.24 -4.74 -16.84
CA ILE A 558 -24.42 -5.16 -17.98
C ILE A 558 -23.90 -3.90 -18.65
N ASP A 559 -22.58 -3.76 -18.74
CA ASP A 559 -21.93 -2.55 -19.22
C ASP A 559 -20.78 -2.84 -20.17
N ASP A 560 -20.71 -2.18 -21.32
CA ASP A 560 -19.52 -2.18 -22.20
C ASP A 560 -19.18 -3.60 -22.72
N CYS A 561 -20.19 -4.42 -23.02
CA CYS A 561 -20.04 -5.77 -23.59
C CYS A 561 -20.41 -5.77 -25.08
N GLU A 562 -19.41 -5.73 -25.94
CA GLU A 562 -19.59 -5.45 -27.38
C GLU A 562 -20.32 -6.56 -28.17
N MET A 563 -20.17 -7.83 -27.80
CA MET A 563 -20.66 -8.97 -28.60
C MET A 563 -22.04 -9.48 -28.20
N ILE A 564 -22.65 -8.95 -27.12
CA ILE A 564 -23.92 -9.47 -26.62
C ILE A 564 -25.05 -9.06 -27.56
N GLU A 565 -25.72 -10.03 -28.17
CA GLU A 565 -26.89 -9.86 -29.05
C GLU A 565 -28.21 -10.03 -28.30
N GLU A 566 -28.27 -10.92 -27.32
CA GLU A 566 -29.41 -11.10 -26.41
C GLU A 566 -28.95 -11.43 -24.98
N ILE A 567 -29.71 -10.99 -23.96
CA ILE A 567 -29.35 -11.29 -22.56
C ILE A 567 -29.73 -12.72 -22.18
N ILE A 568 -30.96 -13.13 -22.53
CA ILE A 568 -31.51 -14.45 -22.20
C ILE A 568 -31.78 -15.24 -23.48
N ALA A 569 -31.04 -16.35 -23.64
CA ALA A 569 -31.23 -17.32 -24.72
C ALA A 569 -32.12 -18.50 -24.28
N CYS A 570 -33.17 -18.77 -25.05
CA CYS A 570 -34.11 -19.88 -24.84
C CYS A 570 -33.98 -20.89 -25.97
N GLU A 571 -33.61 -22.12 -25.65
CA GLU A 571 -33.67 -23.23 -26.61
C GLU A 571 -35.12 -23.69 -26.83
N ALA A 572 -35.40 -24.30 -27.99
CA ALA A 572 -36.77 -24.66 -28.39
C ALA A 572 -37.49 -25.60 -27.40
N GLU A 573 -36.74 -26.37 -26.61
CA GLU A 573 -37.26 -27.31 -25.60
C GLU A 573 -37.57 -26.65 -24.24
N GLU A 574 -37.08 -25.43 -23.98
CA GLU A 574 -37.24 -24.71 -22.69
C GLU A 574 -38.45 -23.75 -22.66
N ILE A 575 -39.23 -23.68 -23.74
CA ILE A 575 -40.33 -22.72 -23.98
C ILE A 575 -41.54 -22.94 -23.04
N GLN A 576 -41.59 -24.05 -22.30
CA GLN A 576 -42.68 -24.29 -21.35
C GLN A 576 -42.51 -23.42 -20.08
N GLY A 577 -43.34 -22.38 -19.96
CA GLY A 577 -43.45 -21.48 -18.80
C GLY A 577 -42.62 -20.20 -18.93
N GLY A 578 -43.25 -19.07 -18.58
CA GLY A 578 -42.63 -17.73 -18.58
C GLY A 578 -41.51 -17.57 -17.54
N ILE A 579 -40.77 -16.48 -17.62
CA ILE A 579 -39.67 -16.14 -16.70
C ILE A 579 -40.11 -14.98 -15.82
N VAL A 580 -39.99 -15.17 -14.51
CA VAL A 580 -40.35 -14.17 -13.51
C VAL A 580 -39.11 -13.78 -12.73
N PHE A 581 -38.83 -12.48 -12.66
CA PHE A 581 -37.83 -11.88 -11.78
C PHE A 581 -38.52 -11.18 -10.61
N PRO A 582 -38.92 -11.91 -9.55
CA PRO A 582 -39.86 -11.40 -8.54
C PRO A 582 -39.24 -10.34 -7.62
N LYS A 583 -37.91 -10.21 -7.59
CA LYS A 583 -37.18 -9.28 -6.71
C LYS A 583 -36.35 -8.23 -7.44
N LEU A 584 -36.32 -8.25 -8.78
CA LEU A 584 -35.44 -7.35 -9.54
C LEU A 584 -35.95 -5.91 -9.43
N LYS A 585 -35.14 -5.04 -8.84
CA LYS A 585 -35.44 -3.61 -8.63
C LYS A 585 -34.71 -2.71 -9.62
N TYR A 586 -33.48 -3.09 -9.99
CA TYR A 586 -32.59 -2.28 -10.81
C TYR A 586 -32.07 -3.10 -12.00
N LEU A 587 -32.34 -2.63 -13.21
CA LEU A 587 -31.79 -3.17 -14.45
C LEU A 587 -31.00 -2.08 -15.17
N GLN A 588 -29.73 -2.35 -15.45
CA GLN A 588 -28.86 -1.46 -16.22
C GLN A 588 -28.26 -2.19 -17.42
N LEU A 589 -28.45 -1.62 -18.61
CA LEU A 589 -27.90 -2.05 -19.88
C LEU A 589 -27.19 -0.85 -20.52
N SER A 590 -25.87 -0.88 -20.58
CA SER A 590 -25.08 0.27 -20.99
C SER A 590 -23.98 -0.13 -21.97
N CYS A 591 -23.75 0.66 -23.02
CA CYS A 591 -22.68 0.44 -24.00
C CYS A 591 -22.71 -0.98 -24.59
N LEU A 592 -23.88 -1.41 -25.10
CA LEU A 592 -24.10 -2.74 -25.69
C LEU A 592 -24.42 -2.58 -27.19
N PRO A 593 -23.41 -2.42 -28.07
CA PRO A 593 -23.61 -2.05 -29.47
C PRO A 593 -24.39 -3.10 -30.29
N CYS A 594 -24.24 -4.39 -30.00
CA CYS A 594 -24.91 -5.48 -30.74
C CYS A 594 -26.23 -5.94 -30.13
N LEU A 595 -26.63 -5.42 -28.96
CA LEU A 595 -27.80 -5.92 -28.25
C LEU A 595 -29.07 -5.63 -29.05
N ALA A 596 -29.76 -6.68 -29.51
CA ALA A 596 -31.00 -6.58 -30.27
C ALA A 596 -32.24 -6.60 -29.39
N SER A 597 -32.23 -7.40 -28.32
CA SER A 597 -33.35 -7.57 -27.37
C SER A 597 -32.86 -8.13 -26.03
N PHE A 598 -33.63 -7.95 -24.94
CA PHE A 598 -33.36 -8.65 -23.68
C PHE A 598 -33.58 -10.17 -23.83
N SER A 599 -34.60 -10.56 -24.60
CA SER A 599 -34.78 -11.93 -25.07
C SER A 599 -35.46 -11.97 -26.43
N LEU A 600 -34.95 -12.79 -27.35
CA LEU A 600 -35.55 -12.96 -28.68
C LEU A 600 -36.71 -13.95 -28.70
N ALA A 601 -36.90 -14.76 -27.66
CA ALA A 601 -37.95 -15.77 -27.61
C ALA A 601 -39.33 -15.18 -27.23
N HIS A 602 -40.40 -15.82 -27.73
CA HIS A 602 -41.79 -15.46 -27.46
C HIS A 602 -42.33 -16.04 -26.14
N HIS A 603 -41.63 -15.83 -25.03
CA HIS A 603 -42.13 -16.20 -23.69
C HIS A 603 -42.49 -14.97 -22.88
N SER A 604 -43.37 -15.14 -21.88
CA SER A 604 -43.73 -14.06 -20.96
C SER A 604 -42.56 -13.72 -20.03
N LEU A 605 -42.25 -12.43 -19.90
CA LEU A 605 -41.30 -11.87 -18.96
C LEU A 605 -42.04 -11.00 -17.93
N GLU A 606 -41.87 -11.32 -16.65
CA GLU A 606 -42.52 -10.58 -15.56
C GLU A 606 -41.50 -10.00 -14.57
N PHE A 607 -41.65 -8.71 -14.29
CA PHE A 607 -40.85 -7.95 -13.34
C PHE A 607 -41.74 -7.19 -12.33
N PRO A 608 -42.30 -7.88 -11.32
CA PRO A 608 -43.34 -7.32 -10.44
C PRO A 608 -42.90 -6.13 -9.57
N VAL A 609 -41.60 -5.97 -9.33
CA VAL A 609 -41.04 -4.95 -8.41
C VAL A 609 -39.92 -4.10 -9.03
N LEU A 610 -39.82 -4.10 -10.37
CA LEU A 610 -38.80 -3.32 -11.08
C LEU A 610 -39.07 -1.83 -10.89
N LEU A 611 -38.12 -1.13 -10.28
CA LEU A 611 -38.23 0.30 -9.95
C LEU A 611 -37.52 1.18 -10.96
N MET A 612 -36.36 0.72 -11.44
CA MET A 612 -35.50 1.48 -12.33
C MET A 612 -34.93 0.63 -13.46
N VAL A 613 -35.10 1.13 -14.68
CA VAL A 613 -34.43 0.62 -15.88
C VAL A 613 -33.57 1.74 -16.46
N THR A 614 -32.30 1.43 -16.70
CA THR A 614 -31.36 2.30 -17.39
C THR A 614 -30.90 1.62 -18.67
N VAL A 615 -31.20 2.20 -19.83
CA VAL A 615 -30.69 1.75 -21.14
C VAL A 615 -29.97 2.90 -21.81
N THR A 616 -28.68 2.73 -22.09
CA THR A 616 -27.80 3.79 -22.61
C THR A 616 -26.82 3.20 -23.62
N LYS A 617 -26.58 3.85 -24.76
CA LYS A 617 -25.62 3.34 -25.76
C LYS A 617 -25.90 1.90 -26.24
N CYS A 618 -27.17 1.59 -26.52
CA CYS A 618 -27.61 0.28 -27.06
C CYS A 618 -28.31 0.45 -28.43
N PRO A 619 -27.58 0.86 -29.49
CA PRO A 619 -28.17 1.31 -30.75
C PRO A 619 -28.95 0.25 -31.54
N GLN A 620 -28.68 -1.04 -31.34
CA GLN A 620 -29.35 -2.13 -32.08
C GLN A 620 -30.62 -2.66 -31.38
N MET A 621 -30.95 -2.15 -30.18
CA MET A 621 -32.00 -2.71 -29.36
C MET A 621 -33.37 -2.26 -29.84
N ARG A 622 -34.08 -3.14 -30.57
CA ARG A 622 -35.37 -2.80 -31.21
C ARG A 622 -36.55 -2.85 -30.27
N ASN A 623 -36.50 -3.78 -29.33
CA ASN A 623 -37.54 -4.03 -28.35
C ASN A 623 -36.91 -4.64 -27.10
N PHE A 624 -37.65 -4.67 -26.00
CA PHE A 624 -37.23 -5.37 -24.79
C PHE A 624 -37.39 -6.87 -24.95
N CYS A 625 -38.54 -7.34 -25.44
CA CYS A 625 -38.80 -8.75 -25.71
C CYS A 625 -39.90 -8.93 -26.76
N GLN A 626 -39.98 -10.13 -27.33
CA GLN A 626 -41.01 -10.49 -28.33
C GLN A 626 -42.28 -11.11 -27.73
N GLY A 627 -42.23 -11.61 -26.49
CA GLY A 627 -43.39 -12.13 -25.77
C GLY A 627 -44.08 -11.09 -24.88
N ASP A 628 -45.00 -11.55 -24.03
CA ASP A 628 -45.72 -10.70 -23.07
C ASP A 628 -44.75 -10.10 -22.04
N LEU A 629 -44.90 -8.81 -21.73
CA LEU A 629 -44.06 -8.09 -20.77
C LEU A 629 -44.90 -7.47 -19.67
N SER A 630 -44.58 -7.75 -18.42
CA SER A 630 -45.25 -7.17 -17.25
C SER A 630 -44.24 -6.41 -16.37
N THR A 631 -44.43 -5.10 -16.24
CA THR A 631 -43.58 -4.20 -15.42
C THR A 631 -44.43 -3.26 -14.54
N PRO A 632 -45.30 -3.78 -13.66
CA PRO A 632 -46.39 -3.01 -13.03
C PRO A 632 -45.96 -1.92 -12.05
N ARG A 633 -44.70 -1.93 -11.60
CA ARG A 633 -44.14 -1.00 -10.61
C ARG A 633 -43.02 -0.12 -11.15
N LEU A 634 -42.84 -0.08 -12.47
CA LEU A 634 -41.80 0.71 -13.09
C LEU A 634 -42.14 2.20 -12.95
N GLU A 635 -41.55 2.84 -11.95
CA GLU A 635 -41.79 4.25 -11.57
C GLU A 635 -40.79 5.21 -12.20
N GLN A 636 -39.55 4.75 -12.46
CA GLN A 636 -38.47 5.59 -12.99
C GLN A 636 -37.76 4.87 -14.15
N MET A 637 -37.72 5.49 -15.32
CA MET A 637 -36.88 5.03 -16.42
C MET A 637 -35.84 6.11 -16.73
N ARG A 638 -34.56 5.73 -16.79
CA ARG A 638 -33.47 6.63 -17.17
C ARG A 638 -32.90 6.18 -18.49
N LEU A 639 -33.37 6.80 -19.57
CA LEU A 639 -32.81 6.66 -20.89
C LEU A 639 -31.89 7.85 -21.11
N THR A 640 -30.59 7.62 -21.26
CA THR A 640 -29.68 8.71 -21.63
C THR A 640 -29.10 8.44 -23.01
N ARG A 641 -29.34 9.42 -23.89
CA ARG A 641 -28.64 9.59 -25.17
C ARG A 641 -27.17 9.89 -24.91
N ASP A 642 -26.36 9.74 -25.95
CA ASP A 642 -24.95 10.13 -25.93
C ASP A 642 -24.75 11.64 -25.77
N GLU A 643 -25.80 12.45 -26.02
CA GLU A 643 -25.81 13.90 -25.86
C GLU A 643 -27.20 14.38 -25.37
N GLU A 644 -27.26 14.81 -24.10
CA GLU A 644 -28.14 15.83 -23.48
C GLU A 644 -29.66 15.87 -23.74
N GLY A 645 -30.29 14.79 -24.21
CA GLY A 645 -31.76 14.66 -24.27
C GLY A 645 -32.32 13.56 -23.37
N GLU A 646 -33.26 13.89 -22.49
CA GLU A 646 -34.09 12.89 -21.79
C GLU A 646 -35.22 12.40 -22.73
N LEU A 647 -35.24 11.09 -23.02
CA LEU A 647 -36.34 10.46 -23.76
C LEU A 647 -37.58 10.31 -22.88
N GLN A 648 -38.77 10.53 -23.44
CA GLN A 648 -40.04 10.44 -22.72
C GLN A 648 -40.52 8.99 -22.58
N TRP A 649 -41.07 8.65 -21.41
CA TRP A 649 -41.67 7.35 -21.13
C TRP A 649 -43.00 7.17 -21.89
N GLU A 650 -43.13 6.10 -22.68
CA GLU A 650 -44.33 5.84 -23.51
C GLU A 650 -45.38 4.95 -22.83
N GLY A 651 -45.28 4.76 -21.52
CA GLY A 651 -46.27 3.99 -20.74
C GLY A 651 -45.93 2.51 -20.57
N ASP A 652 -45.22 1.89 -21.52
CA ASP A 652 -44.68 0.55 -21.39
C ASP A 652 -43.22 0.43 -21.88
N LEU A 653 -42.48 -0.51 -21.31
CA LEU A 653 -41.04 -0.66 -21.54
C LEU A 653 -40.73 -1.07 -22.99
N ASN A 654 -41.58 -1.88 -23.62
CA ASN A 654 -41.31 -2.42 -24.94
C ASN A 654 -41.48 -1.33 -26.01
N THR A 655 -42.57 -0.57 -25.92
CA THR A 655 -42.87 0.55 -26.80
C THR A 655 -41.87 1.68 -26.60
N THR A 656 -41.49 2.01 -25.35
CA THR A 656 -40.49 3.05 -25.08
C THR A 656 -39.12 2.71 -25.71
N ILE A 657 -38.66 1.46 -25.63
CA ILE A 657 -37.41 1.04 -26.28
C ILE A 657 -37.54 1.08 -27.81
N LYS A 658 -38.69 0.68 -28.35
CA LYS A 658 -38.94 0.75 -29.78
C LYS A 658 -38.93 2.19 -30.31
N HIS A 659 -39.57 3.12 -29.60
CA HIS A 659 -39.54 4.54 -29.92
C HIS A 659 -38.10 5.08 -29.92
N MET A 660 -37.31 4.75 -28.89
CA MET A 660 -35.89 5.08 -28.84
C MET A 660 -35.13 4.57 -30.08
N PHE A 661 -35.36 3.32 -30.49
CA PHE A 661 -34.71 2.73 -31.67
C PHE A 661 -35.13 3.42 -32.98
N ASP A 662 -36.43 3.69 -33.15
CA ASP A 662 -36.96 4.34 -34.34
C ASP A 662 -36.40 5.77 -34.48
N GLU A 663 -36.35 6.56 -33.39
CA GLU A 663 -35.75 7.90 -33.40
C GLU A 663 -34.26 7.90 -33.73
N MET A 664 -33.50 6.93 -33.20
CA MET A 664 -32.08 6.78 -33.50
C MET A 664 -31.84 6.48 -34.99
N ASN A 665 -32.69 5.68 -35.63
CA ASN A 665 -32.57 5.38 -37.05
C ASN A 665 -32.93 6.57 -37.93
N VAL A 666 -33.94 7.37 -37.55
CA VAL A 666 -34.31 8.60 -38.28
C VAL A 666 -33.13 9.58 -38.33
N GLN A 667 -32.44 9.78 -37.21
CA GLN A 667 -31.27 10.66 -37.14
C GLN A 667 -30.06 10.10 -37.91
N ASN A 668 -29.84 8.78 -37.89
CA ASN A 668 -28.79 8.15 -38.70
C ASN A 668 -29.07 8.25 -40.21
N SER A 669 -30.35 8.19 -40.63
CA SER A 669 -30.73 8.42 -42.03
C SER A 669 -30.56 9.87 -42.48
N GLU A 670 -30.85 10.85 -41.61
CA GLU A 670 -30.63 12.27 -41.92
C GLU A 670 -29.14 12.63 -42.03
N VAL A 671 -28.26 11.99 -41.23
CA VAL A 671 -26.79 12.20 -41.32
C VAL A 671 -26.20 11.58 -42.59
N THR A 672 -26.74 10.47 -43.08
CA THR A 672 -26.27 9.81 -44.31
C THR A 672 -26.73 10.53 -45.58
N GLU A 673 -27.92 11.15 -45.60
CA GLU A 673 -28.37 11.98 -46.74
C GLU A 673 -27.57 13.27 -46.93
N VAL A 674 -26.93 13.80 -45.88
CA VAL A 674 -26.09 15.01 -45.97
C VAL A 674 -24.71 14.70 -46.56
N THR A 675 -24.19 13.48 -46.43
CA THR A 675 -22.90 13.09 -47.01
C THR A 675 -22.94 12.75 -48.51
N ASP A 676 -24.12 12.44 -49.07
CA ASP A 676 -24.28 12.12 -50.51
C ASP A 676 -24.55 13.34 -51.41
N GLN A 677 -24.62 14.56 -50.85
CA GLN A 677 -24.71 15.80 -51.61
C GLN A 677 -23.36 16.54 -51.70
N LEU A 678 -22.39 15.94 -52.40
CA LEU A 678 -21.24 16.68 -52.93
C LEU A 678 -21.49 16.98 -54.43
N PRO A 679 -21.48 18.26 -54.86
CA PRO A 679 -21.72 18.59 -56.25
C PRO A 679 -20.53 18.16 -57.11
N LYS A 680 -20.81 17.41 -58.19
CA LYS A 680 -19.87 17.22 -59.29
C LYS A 680 -19.48 18.59 -59.85
N LEU A 681 -18.21 18.98 -59.70
CA LEU A 681 -17.63 20.03 -60.53
C LEU A 681 -17.03 19.39 -61.79
N GLU A 682 -17.48 19.91 -62.93
CA GLU A 682 -16.89 19.72 -64.27
C GLU A 682 -15.46 20.27 -64.37
#